data_AF-A0A3S0T7X6-F1
#
_entry.id   AF-A0A3S0T7X6-F1
#
_cell.length_a   1.000
_cell.length_b   1.000
_cell.length_c   1.000
_cell.angle_alpha   90.00
_cell.angle_beta   90.00
_cell.angle_gamma   90.00
#
_symmetry.space_group_name_H-M   'P 1'
#
loop_
_entity.id
_entity.type
_entity.pdbx_description
1 polymer ?
#
loop_
_entity_poly.entity_id
_entity_poly.type
_entity_poly.pdbx_seq_one_letter_code
_entity_poly.pdbx_strand_id
1 'polypeptide(L)'
;MELKINNLKYKRYKKIIFSDLNFSVDSQEILGTHFENKFSQLYFLKLLLGKKKPRNGKIYLNNRNITTLLPKERRIGYVSPGPLRLVFLPTKLRLAYHILKTPKFLHDSSLKYNKNKYFYKNLVFIGNDLNKQDLILKIDKIINEYFNNSIHIKEEWIETYLTKISEFHKKEISKILDDDKDSIFIQSLHTYTYKREEIRVYEGYLAFLQALWDKIYYISDLDYLCDCYEIAKKRKLKDKSFGFIGAKLVCEKYLKILQTEITYERYLLIKARKALKKYRLNVINMVLKDSKNKSVIKGILNKSNSSNIITWTKLSEDQWFNYNQKQEQLIANLLPDEATIIKGKVLEYFHKYHLELLNNTLETREKDNSIAIEEANEKVVTVYNQAFEEVKKLMSNLNIKMNWFKLTKNLSSFDHTKIRLINAILSKKELIILHNTFDNLTHNEANELNEILLSLKNYNPQLTFLVLTKNIENIKNYVTQLLFFDKDNNYKLMSKNHAEFLPNTINLYQIMYNSSENVFSMKYSIAENVLENEKIKIKLPKGTKLIDQKEYYLAVNPNLISFQKTKQFNKDLHLLYKGHVKSIKKVFKSIVCFFEVNDEVIFKIFTEKELNLKKTTTIYFEKNALLVYDKVNNNLVANI
;
A
#
# COMPACT_ATOMS: atom_id res chain seq x y z
N MET A 1 6.65 10.35 -5.93
CA MET A 1 6.00 9.02 -6.09
C MET A 1 4.60 9.18 -5.58
N GLU A 2 3.59 8.94 -6.41
CA GLU A 2 2.29 9.59 -6.22
C GLU A 2 1.07 8.67 -6.40
N LEU A 3 -0.03 9.01 -5.70
CA LEU A 3 -1.38 8.69 -6.15
C LEU A 3 -1.71 9.68 -7.27
N LYS A 4 -1.90 9.19 -8.49
CA LYS A 4 -2.22 10.02 -9.65
C LYS A 4 -3.50 9.54 -10.32
N ILE A 5 -4.40 10.46 -10.61
CA ILE A 5 -5.63 10.23 -11.36
C ILE A 5 -5.59 11.10 -12.62
N ASN A 6 -5.74 10.46 -13.78
CA ASN A 6 -5.74 11.13 -15.08
C ASN A 6 -7.07 10.87 -15.80
N ASN A 7 -7.72 11.95 -16.24
CA ASN A 7 -8.93 12.00 -17.06
C ASN A 7 -10.04 11.03 -16.60
N LEU A 8 -10.23 10.91 -15.28
CA LEU A 8 -11.13 9.90 -14.74
C LEU A 8 -12.59 10.32 -14.92
N LYS A 9 -13.31 9.57 -15.77
CA LYS A 9 -14.72 9.80 -16.08
C LYS A 9 -15.57 8.68 -15.51
N TYR A 10 -16.60 9.03 -14.74
CA TYR A 10 -17.54 8.07 -14.16
C TYR A 10 -18.98 8.56 -14.22
N LYS A 11 -19.86 7.70 -14.76
CA LYS A 11 -21.30 7.91 -14.88
C LYS A 11 -22.03 6.73 -14.24
N ARG A 12 -23.11 7.02 -13.51
CA ARG A 12 -24.03 5.99 -12.99
C ARG A 12 -25.41 6.23 -13.59
N TYR A 13 -25.88 5.29 -14.40
CA TYR A 13 -27.11 5.43 -15.19
C TYR A 13 -27.05 6.72 -16.05
N LYS A 14 -27.99 7.65 -15.86
CA LYS A 14 -28.01 8.94 -16.57
C LYS A 14 -27.20 10.05 -15.88
N LYS A 15 -26.79 9.88 -14.62
CA LYS A 15 -26.09 10.91 -13.83
C LYS A 15 -24.56 10.81 -13.99
N ILE A 16 -23.93 11.89 -14.45
CA ILE A 16 -22.47 12.05 -14.45
C ILE A 16 -22.05 12.36 -13.01
N ILE A 17 -21.08 11.61 -12.49
CA ILE A 17 -20.54 11.82 -11.14
C ILE A 17 -19.17 12.50 -11.24
N PHE A 18 -18.32 12.03 -12.14
CA PHE A 18 -17.03 12.65 -12.45
C PHE A 18 -16.93 12.82 -13.96
N SER A 19 -16.78 14.06 -14.42
CA SER A 19 -16.66 14.42 -15.84
C SER A 19 -15.22 14.36 -16.32
N ASP A 20 -14.27 14.84 -15.50
CA ASP A 20 -12.85 14.89 -15.84
C ASP A 20 -11.93 15.09 -14.62
N LEU A 21 -11.79 14.05 -13.78
CA LEU A 21 -11.00 14.18 -12.55
C LEU A 21 -9.50 13.96 -12.83
N ASN A 22 -8.71 15.01 -12.58
CA ASN A 22 -7.25 15.05 -12.76
C ASN A 22 -6.55 15.63 -11.52
N PHE A 23 -5.77 14.80 -10.81
CA PHE A 23 -4.91 15.28 -9.73
C PHE A 23 -3.79 14.29 -9.44
N SER A 24 -2.74 14.77 -8.79
CA SER A 24 -1.75 13.90 -8.16
C SER A 24 -1.37 14.38 -6.77
N VAL A 25 -0.91 13.44 -5.95
CA VAL A 25 -0.50 13.65 -4.56
C VAL A 25 0.74 12.82 -4.30
N ASP A 26 1.78 13.44 -3.77
CA ASP A 26 3.02 12.78 -3.44
C ASP A 26 2.92 11.96 -2.15
N SER A 27 3.77 10.92 -2.03
CA SER A 27 3.78 10.02 -0.87
C SER A 27 4.13 10.72 0.45
N GLN A 28 4.83 11.86 0.39
CA GLN A 28 5.13 12.67 1.57
C GLN A 28 3.95 13.54 2.02
N GLU A 29 2.86 13.58 1.28
CA GLU A 29 1.68 14.40 1.58
C GLU A 29 0.58 13.58 2.26
N ILE A 30 -0.22 14.22 3.12
CA ILE A 30 -1.49 13.68 3.59
C ILE A 30 -2.58 14.47 2.88
N LEU A 31 -3.32 13.80 2.00
CA LEU A 31 -4.43 14.43 1.30
C LEU A 31 -5.69 14.35 2.14
N GLY A 32 -6.16 15.50 2.61
CA GLY A 32 -7.51 15.66 3.11
C GLY A 32 -8.49 15.75 1.96
N THR A 33 -9.62 15.05 2.03
CA THR A 33 -10.66 15.11 1.00
C THR A 33 -12.03 15.29 1.61
N HIS A 34 -12.73 16.30 1.12
CA HIS A 34 -14.08 16.63 1.53
C HIS A 34 -15.00 16.64 0.32
N PHE A 35 -16.21 16.13 0.51
CA PHE A 35 -17.26 16.14 -0.50
C PHE A 35 -18.52 16.74 0.12
N GLU A 36 -19.06 17.80 -0.50
CA GLU A 36 -20.41 18.25 -0.16
C GLU A 36 -21.46 17.17 -0.51
N ASN A 37 -21.20 16.42 -1.59
CA ASN A 37 -22.06 15.33 -2.04
C ASN A 37 -21.61 13.94 -1.52
N LYS A 38 -22.30 13.42 -0.49
CA LYS A 38 -22.07 12.08 0.10
C LYS A 38 -22.14 10.94 -0.93
N PHE A 39 -22.98 11.07 -1.97
CA PHE A 39 -23.10 10.05 -3.01
C PHE A 39 -21.80 9.95 -3.81
N SER A 40 -21.22 11.10 -4.17
CA SER A 40 -19.97 11.17 -4.94
C SER A 40 -18.77 10.67 -4.13
N GLN A 41 -18.70 11.00 -2.84
CA GLN A 41 -17.71 10.42 -1.92
C GLN A 41 -17.72 8.88 -1.94
N LEU A 42 -18.91 8.28 -1.87
CA LEU A 42 -19.07 6.82 -1.89
C LEU A 42 -18.55 6.21 -3.21
N TYR A 43 -18.82 6.86 -4.35
CA TYR A 43 -18.34 6.36 -5.64
C TYR A 43 -16.85 6.60 -5.86
N PHE A 44 -16.31 7.73 -5.39
CA PHE A 44 -14.87 7.97 -5.35
C PHE A 44 -14.15 6.85 -4.58
N LEU A 45 -14.61 6.54 -3.37
CA LEU A 45 -14.08 5.44 -2.58
C LEU A 45 -14.22 4.09 -3.29
N LYS A 46 -15.37 3.79 -3.90
CA LYS A 46 -15.58 2.53 -4.64
C LYS A 46 -14.68 2.43 -5.87
N LEU A 47 -14.38 3.55 -6.55
CA LEU A 47 -13.48 3.61 -7.69
C LEU A 47 -12.04 3.36 -7.26
N LEU A 48 -11.56 4.00 -6.18
CA LEU A 48 -10.22 3.76 -5.63
C LEU A 48 -10.06 2.33 -5.13
N LEU A 49 -11.04 1.78 -4.41
CA LEU A 49 -11.00 0.40 -3.92
C LEU A 49 -11.18 -0.67 -5.02
N GLY A 50 -11.45 -0.27 -6.28
CA GLY A 50 -11.66 -1.19 -7.40
C GLY A 50 -12.98 -1.97 -7.34
N LYS A 51 -13.92 -1.54 -6.51
CA LYS A 51 -15.29 -2.08 -6.43
C LYS A 51 -16.17 -1.58 -7.59
N LYS A 52 -15.80 -0.46 -8.20
CA LYS A 52 -16.36 0.07 -9.45
C LYS A 52 -15.22 0.41 -10.40
N LYS A 53 -15.54 0.44 -11.70
CA LYS A 53 -14.60 0.78 -12.77
C LYS A 53 -15.02 2.09 -13.42
N PRO A 54 -14.08 2.97 -13.75
CA PRO A 54 -14.38 4.17 -14.51
C PRO A 54 -14.80 3.82 -15.94
N ARG A 55 -15.38 4.79 -16.66
CA ARG A 55 -15.63 4.69 -18.09
C ARG A 55 -14.39 5.06 -18.88
N ASN A 56 -13.72 6.15 -18.47
CA ASN A 56 -12.46 6.60 -19.04
C ASN A 56 -11.47 7.04 -17.94
N GLY A 57 -10.19 7.14 -18.29
CA GLY A 57 -9.10 7.58 -17.42
C GLY A 57 -8.35 6.46 -16.70
N LYS A 58 -7.30 6.87 -15.98
CA LYS A 58 -6.36 5.97 -15.30
C LYS A 58 -6.13 6.40 -13.87
N ILE A 59 -6.00 5.41 -12.99
CA ILE A 59 -5.61 5.56 -11.59
C ILE A 59 -4.25 4.88 -11.45
N TYR A 60 -3.25 5.66 -11.05
CA TYR A 60 -1.91 5.20 -10.78
C TYR A 60 -1.63 5.29 -9.27
N LEU A 61 -0.94 4.28 -8.76
CA LEU A 61 -0.38 4.28 -7.42
C LEU A 61 1.08 3.89 -7.54
N ASN A 62 1.99 4.79 -7.14
CA ASN A 62 3.44 4.58 -7.25
C ASN A 62 3.85 4.14 -8.68
N ASN A 63 3.42 4.91 -9.69
CA ASN A 63 3.63 4.67 -11.13
C ASN A 63 3.01 3.38 -11.70
N ARG A 64 2.31 2.59 -10.88
CA ARG A 64 1.60 1.39 -11.33
C ARG A 64 0.15 1.73 -11.65
N ASN A 65 -0.30 1.41 -12.87
CA ASN A 65 -1.72 1.53 -13.22
C ASN A 65 -2.55 0.47 -12.46
N ILE A 66 -3.46 0.93 -11.59
CA ILE A 66 -4.34 0.09 -10.77
C ILE A 66 -5.81 0.09 -11.25
N THR A 67 -6.11 0.77 -12.35
CA THR A 67 -7.48 1.02 -12.86
C THR A 67 -8.27 -0.27 -13.05
N THR A 68 -7.67 -1.27 -13.67
CA THR A 68 -8.33 -2.55 -14.00
C THR A 68 -8.14 -3.61 -12.93
N LEU A 69 -7.21 -3.42 -11.99
CA LEU A 69 -6.92 -4.37 -10.92
C LEU A 69 -8.10 -4.61 -9.98
N LEU A 70 -8.20 -5.84 -9.47
CA LEU A 70 -9.16 -6.25 -8.45
C LEU A 70 -8.85 -5.60 -7.09
N PRO A 71 -9.86 -5.42 -6.20
CA PRO A 71 -9.67 -4.76 -4.91
C PRO A 71 -8.50 -5.29 -4.06
N LYS A 72 -8.28 -6.60 -4.04
CA LYS A 72 -7.20 -7.22 -3.25
C LYS A 72 -5.79 -6.93 -3.80
N GLU A 73 -5.69 -6.57 -5.08
CA GLU A 73 -4.43 -6.40 -5.82
C GLU A 73 -3.98 -4.94 -5.87
N ARG A 74 -4.86 -3.98 -5.56
CA ARG A 74 -4.57 -2.54 -5.60
C ARG A 74 -3.62 -2.02 -4.52
N ARG A 75 -3.20 -2.88 -3.59
CA ARG A 75 -2.36 -2.50 -2.42
C ARG A 75 -2.91 -1.30 -1.63
N ILE A 76 -4.23 -1.13 -1.61
CA ILE A 76 -4.91 -0.10 -0.80
C ILE A 76 -5.38 -0.70 0.54
N GLY A 77 -5.03 -0.03 1.64
CA GLY A 77 -5.56 -0.25 2.98
C GLY A 77 -6.79 0.64 3.21
N TYR A 78 -7.87 0.06 3.71
CA TYR A 78 -9.10 0.81 4.02
C TYR A 78 -9.37 0.74 5.52
N VAL A 79 -9.31 1.90 6.16
CA VAL A 79 -9.60 2.07 7.58
C VAL A 79 -11.00 2.65 7.69
N SER A 80 -11.98 1.76 7.90
CA SER A 80 -13.37 2.15 8.10
C SER A 80 -13.58 2.77 9.48
N PRO A 81 -14.65 3.55 9.69
CA PRO A 81 -15.11 3.88 11.03
C PRO A 81 -15.77 2.65 11.68
N GLY A 82 -15.78 2.58 13.01
CA GLY A 82 -16.48 1.54 13.79
C GLY A 82 -15.68 0.27 14.11
N PRO A 83 -16.26 -0.69 14.86
CA PRO A 83 -15.54 -1.85 15.41
C PRO A 83 -15.07 -2.85 14.35
N LEU A 84 -14.08 -3.67 14.72
CA LEU A 84 -13.56 -4.74 13.87
C LEU A 84 -14.51 -5.94 13.77
N ARG A 85 -14.43 -6.69 12.67
CA ARG A 85 -15.03 -8.04 12.58
C ARG A 85 -14.15 -9.05 13.34
N LEU A 86 -14.77 -10.09 13.90
CA LEU A 86 -14.17 -11.16 14.75
C LEU A 86 -13.69 -10.62 16.11
N VAL A 87 -14.66 -10.29 16.96
CA VAL A 87 -14.46 -9.49 18.19
C VAL A 87 -14.11 -10.32 19.43
N PHE A 88 -14.10 -11.65 19.29
CA PHE A 88 -13.90 -12.62 20.38
C PHE A 88 -12.44 -13.07 20.55
N LEU A 89 -11.53 -12.68 19.66
CA LEU A 89 -10.11 -13.04 19.78
C LEU A 89 -9.38 -12.06 20.72
N PRO A 90 -8.44 -12.53 21.56
CA PRO A 90 -7.49 -11.67 22.26
C PRO A 90 -6.70 -10.79 21.29
N THR A 91 -6.34 -9.58 21.71
CA THR A 91 -5.67 -8.59 20.84
C THR A 91 -4.33 -9.08 20.31
N LYS A 92 -3.53 -9.74 21.17
CA LYS A 92 -2.28 -10.43 20.79
C LYS A 92 -2.49 -11.40 19.64
N LEU A 93 -3.47 -12.31 19.78
CA LEU A 93 -3.78 -13.30 18.75
C LEU A 93 -4.34 -12.61 17.49
N ARG A 94 -5.14 -11.55 17.64
CA ARG A 94 -5.74 -10.83 16.52
C ARG A 94 -4.71 -10.18 15.60
N LEU A 95 -3.68 -9.56 16.19
CA LEU A 95 -2.60 -8.92 15.45
C LEU A 95 -1.75 -9.96 14.73
N ALA A 96 -1.31 -11.01 15.45
CA ALA A 96 -0.55 -12.11 14.86
C ALA A 96 -1.34 -12.83 13.75
N TYR A 97 -2.64 -13.06 13.96
CA TYR A 97 -3.51 -13.74 13.00
C TYR A 97 -3.58 -13.06 11.63
N HIS A 98 -3.51 -11.72 11.59
CA HIS A 98 -3.56 -11.02 10.32
C HIS A 98 -2.27 -11.23 9.50
N ILE A 99 -1.11 -11.22 10.16
CA ILE A 99 0.17 -11.55 9.55
C ILE A 99 0.18 -13.02 9.11
N LEU A 100 -0.25 -13.94 9.97
CA LEU A 100 -0.29 -15.37 9.69
C LEU A 100 -1.23 -15.71 8.52
N LYS A 101 -2.22 -14.86 8.22
CA LYS A 101 -3.04 -14.97 7.01
C LYS A 101 -2.36 -14.48 5.74
N THR A 102 -1.22 -13.82 5.86
CA THR A 102 -0.43 -13.32 4.74
C THR A 102 0.46 -14.46 4.24
N PRO A 103 0.18 -15.02 3.05
CA PRO A 103 0.90 -16.19 2.55
C PRO A 103 2.40 -15.95 2.39
N LYS A 104 2.79 -14.72 2.02
CA LYS A 104 4.20 -14.34 1.89
C LYS A 104 4.92 -14.36 3.23
N PHE A 105 4.27 -13.91 4.31
CA PHE A 105 4.85 -14.02 5.64
C PHE A 105 5.00 -15.49 6.06
N LEU A 106 3.95 -16.31 5.91
CA LEU A 106 4.03 -17.74 6.25
C LEU A 106 5.18 -18.41 5.52
N HIS A 107 5.33 -18.10 4.23
CA HIS A 107 6.43 -18.57 3.39
C HIS A 107 7.79 -18.16 3.96
N ASP A 108 8.04 -16.85 4.08
CA ASP A 108 9.34 -16.31 4.48
C ASP A 108 9.74 -16.76 5.90
N SER A 109 8.78 -16.80 6.84
CA SER A 109 9.01 -17.30 8.20
C SER A 109 9.21 -18.81 8.29
N SER A 110 8.54 -19.59 7.44
CA SER A 110 8.76 -21.04 7.37
C SER A 110 10.14 -21.35 6.78
N LEU A 111 10.57 -20.61 5.76
CA LEU A 111 11.94 -20.71 5.24
C LEU A 111 12.98 -20.40 6.31
N LYS A 112 12.80 -19.29 7.05
CA LYS A 112 13.70 -18.92 8.15
C LYS A 112 13.75 -20.00 9.23
N TYR A 113 12.59 -20.53 9.64
CA TYR A 113 12.49 -21.62 10.59
C TYR A 113 13.23 -22.87 10.10
N ASN A 114 12.98 -23.31 8.86
CA ASN A 114 13.62 -24.49 8.29
C ASN A 114 15.14 -24.32 8.18
N LYS A 115 15.62 -23.17 7.67
CA LYS A 115 17.05 -22.87 7.59
C LYS A 115 17.73 -22.96 8.96
N ASN A 116 17.16 -22.32 9.99
CA ASN A 116 17.73 -22.33 11.33
C ASN A 116 17.66 -23.72 11.98
N LYS A 117 16.54 -24.43 11.83
CA LYS A 117 16.36 -25.79 12.37
C LYS A 117 17.39 -26.76 11.83
N TYR A 118 17.62 -26.73 10.52
CA TYR A 118 18.58 -27.64 9.88
C TYR A 118 20.03 -27.21 10.09
N PHE A 119 20.30 -25.91 10.23
CA PHE A 119 21.59 -25.42 10.71
C PHE A 119 21.91 -25.97 12.10
N TYR A 120 20.98 -25.85 13.06
CA TYR A 120 21.10 -26.44 14.39
C TYR A 120 21.32 -27.96 14.33
N LYS A 121 20.49 -28.70 13.59
CA LYS A 121 20.64 -30.15 13.43
C LYS A 121 22.01 -30.55 12.87
N ASN A 122 22.53 -29.81 11.89
CA ASN A 122 23.85 -30.05 11.33
C ASN A 122 24.95 -29.85 12.37
N LEU A 123 24.88 -28.77 13.16
CA LEU A 123 25.85 -28.54 14.26
C LEU A 123 25.80 -29.64 15.31
N VAL A 124 24.60 -30.09 15.71
CA VAL A 124 24.44 -31.21 16.64
C VAL A 124 25.04 -32.52 16.07
N PHE A 125 24.87 -32.76 14.77
CA PHE A 125 25.46 -33.93 14.11
C PHE A 125 26.99 -33.86 14.02
N ILE A 126 27.53 -32.68 13.72
CA ILE A 126 28.98 -32.42 13.67
C ILE A 126 29.60 -32.63 15.07
N GLY A 127 28.92 -32.15 16.12
CA GLY A 127 29.47 -32.16 17.48
C GLY A 127 30.75 -31.34 17.52
N ASN A 128 31.83 -31.91 18.06
CA ASN A 128 33.14 -31.25 18.12
C ASN A 128 34.09 -31.66 16.98
N ASP A 129 33.67 -32.51 16.04
CA ASP A 129 34.53 -33.11 15.00
C ASP A 129 34.71 -32.18 13.79
N LEU A 130 35.90 -31.60 13.63
CA LEU A 130 36.21 -30.69 12.52
C LEU A 130 36.27 -31.40 11.16
N ASN A 131 36.60 -32.69 11.11
CA ASN A 131 36.62 -33.44 9.85
C ASN A 131 35.20 -33.66 9.32
N LYS A 132 34.23 -33.93 10.22
CA LYS A 132 32.81 -33.91 9.88
C LYS A 132 32.36 -32.52 9.44
N GLN A 133 32.80 -31.46 10.11
CA GLN A 133 32.47 -30.10 9.72
C GLN A 133 32.91 -29.81 8.27
N ASP A 134 34.16 -30.11 7.92
CA ASP A 134 34.70 -29.91 6.57
C ASP A 134 33.92 -30.71 5.52
N LEU A 135 33.59 -31.97 5.81
CA LEU A 135 32.78 -32.82 4.95
C LEU A 135 31.39 -32.21 4.69
N ILE A 136 30.68 -31.83 5.75
CA ILE A 136 29.33 -31.25 5.66
C ILE A 136 29.34 -29.92 4.91
N LEU A 137 30.35 -29.07 5.13
CA LEU A 137 30.50 -27.80 4.42
C LEU A 137 30.70 -28.01 2.92
N LYS A 138 31.53 -28.98 2.51
CA LYS A 138 31.72 -29.33 1.10
C LYS A 138 30.43 -29.81 0.43
N ILE A 139 29.67 -30.66 1.12
CA ILE A 139 28.39 -31.18 0.62
C ILE A 139 27.35 -30.06 0.53
N ASP A 140 27.18 -29.26 1.58
CA ASP A 140 26.24 -28.13 1.59
C ASP A 140 26.56 -27.15 0.47
N LYS A 141 27.85 -26.88 0.23
CA LYS A 141 28.29 -25.99 -0.86
C LYS A 141 27.84 -26.48 -2.24
N ILE A 142 28.14 -27.73 -2.62
CA ILE A 142 27.80 -28.24 -3.95
C ILE A 142 26.28 -28.31 -4.15
N ILE A 143 25.54 -28.75 -3.13
CA ILE A 143 24.08 -28.82 -3.22
C ILE A 143 23.48 -27.41 -3.27
N ASN A 144 24.02 -26.45 -2.52
CA ASN A 144 23.60 -25.05 -2.57
C ASN A 144 23.83 -24.41 -3.95
N GLU A 145 24.99 -24.65 -4.57
CA GLU A 145 25.32 -24.15 -5.90
C GLU A 145 24.33 -24.69 -6.93
N TYR A 146 24.08 -26.01 -6.93
CA TYR A 146 23.07 -26.64 -7.80
C TYR A 146 21.67 -26.06 -7.60
N PHE A 147 21.23 -25.96 -6.34
CA PHE A 147 19.92 -25.44 -5.98
C PHE A 147 19.73 -23.98 -6.44
N ASN A 148 20.69 -23.10 -6.13
CA ASN A 148 20.57 -21.67 -6.45
C ASN A 148 20.71 -21.42 -7.95
N ASN A 149 21.65 -22.08 -8.64
CA ASN A 149 21.84 -21.90 -10.09
C ASN A 149 20.59 -22.35 -10.85
N SER A 150 20.02 -23.50 -10.48
CA SER A 150 18.79 -24.02 -11.07
C SER A 150 17.63 -23.03 -10.94
N ILE A 151 17.42 -22.48 -9.74
CA ILE A 151 16.35 -21.50 -9.49
C ILE A 151 16.60 -20.19 -10.24
N HIS A 152 17.82 -19.66 -10.18
CA HIS A 152 18.17 -18.39 -10.83
C HIS A 152 17.92 -18.42 -12.33
N ILE A 153 18.41 -19.45 -13.03
CA ILE A 153 18.19 -19.66 -14.47
C ILE A 153 16.68 -19.65 -14.77
N LYS A 154 15.89 -20.31 -13.92
CA LYS A 154 14.45 -20.40 -14.12
C LYS A 154 13.74 -19.07 -13.91
N GLU A 155 14.10 -18.31 -12.88
CA GLU A 155 13.54 -16.99 -12.59
C GLU A 155 13.82 -16.00 -13.74
N GLU A 156 15.03 -15.98 -14.27
CA GLU A 156 15.41 -15.13 -15.41
C GLU A 156 14.58 -15.43 -16.67
N TRP A 157 14.37 -16.71 -16.98
CA TRP A 157 13.54 -17.12 -18.12
C TRP A 157 12.08 -16.72 -17.95
N ILE A 158 11.55 -16.81 -16.73
CA ILE A 158 10.18 -16.39 -16.40
C ILE A 158 10.02 -14.89 -16.61
N GLU A 159 10.93 -14.08 -16.07
CA GLU A 159 10.88 -12.62 -16.19
C GLU A 159 10.97 -12.18 -17.66
N THR A 160 11.91 -12.77 -18.39
CA THR A 160 12.11 -12.50 -19.82
C THR A 160 10.85 -12.84 -20.64
N TYR A 161 10.23 -14.00 -20.40
CA TYR A 161 9.02 -14.42 -21.11
C TYR A 161 7.84 -13.51 -20.78
N LEU A 162 7.55 -13.27 -19.49
CA LEU A 162 6.40 -12.46 -19.07
C LEU A 162 6.49 -11.01 -19.58
N THR A 163 7.70 -10.45 -19.64
CA THR A 163 7.92 -9.11 -20.17
C THR A 163 7.62 -9.07 -21.67
N LYS A 164 8.21 -9.99 -22.45
CA LYS A 164 8.00 -10.07 -23.91
C LYS A 164 6.54 -10.34 -24.28
N ILE A 165 5.89 -11.29 -23.62
CA ILE A 165 4.50 -11.66 -23.94
C ILE A 165 3.50 -10.56 -23.54
N SER A 166 3.78 -9.82 -22.46
CA SER A 166 2.96 -8.68 -22.05
C SER A 166 2.99 -7.55 -23.07
N GLU A 167 4.16 -7.21 -23.59
CA GLU A 167 4.33 -6.22 -24.65
C GLU A 167 3.68 -6.67 -25.96
N PHE A 168 3.86 -7.95 -26.32
CA PHE A 168 3.22 -8.56 -27.47
C PHE A 168 1.70 -8.44 -27.41
N HIS A 169 1.06 -8.86 -26.31
CA HIS A 169 -0.39 -8.73 -26.15
C HIS A 169 -0.85 -7.27 -26.19
N LYS A 170 -0.10 -6.35 -25.60
CA LYS A 170 -0.44 -4.92 -25.63
C LYS A 170 -0.47 -4.39 -27.07
N LYS A 171 0.53 -4.76 -27.88
CA LYS A 171 0.62 -4.38 -29.30
C LYS A 171 -0.54 -4.98 -30.11
N GLU A 172 -0.80 -6.27 -29.99
CA GLU A 172 -1.84 -6.96 -30.77
C GLU A 172 -3.27 -6.50 -30.42
N ILE A 173 -3.57 -6.27 -29.13
CA ILE A 173 -4.87 -5.72 -28.72
C ILE A 173 -5.11 -4.34 -29.35
N SER A 174 -4.07 -3.50 -29.41
CA SER A 174 -4.19 -2.16 -30.00
C SER A 174 -4.41 -2.17 -31.51
N LYS A 175 -3.86 -3.16 -32.23
CA LYS A 175 -4.08 -3.32 -33.69
C LYS A 175 -5.49 -3.80 -34.02
N ILE A 176 -6.09 -4.63 -33.18
CA ILE A 176 -7.38 -5.27 -33.48
C ILE A 176 -8.57 -4.34 -33.22
N LEU A 177 -8.46 -3.45 -32.22
CA LEU A 177 -9.60 -2.68 -31.75
C LEU A 177 -9.74 -1.30 -32.38
N ASP A 178 -8.73 -0.79 -33.10
CA ASP A 178 -8.70 0.58 -33.69
C ASP A 178 -9.30 1.66 -32.76
N ASP A 179 -9.12 1.46 -31.46
CA ASP A 179 -9.76 2.22 -30.39
C ASP A 179 -8.68 3.01 -29.63
N ASP A 180 -9.10 4.03 -28.88
CA ASP A 180 -8.18 4.81 -28.05
C ASP A 180 -7.36 3.87 -27.16
N LYS A 181 -6.03 3.87 -27.31
CA LYS A 181 -5.08 2.97 -26.60
C LYS A 181 -5.28 2.97 -25.08
N ASP A 182 -5.95 4.00 -24.57
CA ASP A 182 -6.21 4.23 -23.16
C ASP A 182 -7.62 3.85 -22.69
N SER A 183 -8.47 3.26 -23.54
CA SER A 183 -9.80 2.80 -23.13
C SER A 183 -9.73 1.78 -22.00
N ILE A 184 -10.63 1.87 -21.01
CA ILE A 184 -10.67 0.93 -19.86
C ILE A 184 -10.90 -0.50 -20.37
N PHE A 185 -11.54 -0.62 -21.52
CA PHE A 185 -11.79 -1.91 -22.16
C PHE A 185 -10.49 -2.57 -22.61
N ILE A 186 -9.65 -1.86 -23.39
CA ILE A 186 -8.32 -2.35 -23.81
C ILE A 186 -7.47 -2.72 -22.60
N GLN A 187 -7.44 -1.85 -21.59
CA GLN A 187 -6.69 -2.12 -20.36
C GLN A 187 -7.19 -3.39 -19.65
N SER A 188 -8.51 -3.62 -19.62
CA SER A 188 -9.11 -4.76 -18.94
C SER A 188 -8.83 -6.06 -19.69
N LEU A 189 -8.84 -6.01 -21.02
CA LEU A 189 -8.50 -7.13 -21.88
C LEU A 189 -7.01 -7.51 -21.75
N HIS A 190 -6.10 -6.53 -21.80
CA HIS A 190 -4.67 -6.75 -21.56
C HIS A 190 -4.39 -7.36 -20.19
N THR A 191 -5.06 -6.84 -19.15
CA THR A 191 -4.96 -7.41 -17.80
C THR A 191 -5.41 -8.87 -17.77
N TYR A 192 -6.50 -9.20 -18.47
CA TYR A 192 -7.01 -10.57 -18.55
C TYR A 192 -6.05 -11.51 -19.28
N THR A 193 -5.53 -11.13 -20.45
CA THR A 193 -4.60 -11.97 -21.22
C THR A 193 -3.29 -12.17 -20.48
N TYR A 194 -2.71 -11.11 -19.90
CA TYR A 194 -1.51 -11.21 -19.07
C TYR A 194 -1.70 -12.16 -17.89
N LYS A 195 -2.84 -12.07 -17.18
CA LYS A 195 -3.15 -12.98 -16.06
C LYS A 195 -3.35 -14.42 -16.49
N ARG A 196 -3.71 -14.68 -17.75
CA ARG A 196 -3.79 -16.03 -18.30
C ARG A 196 -2.38 -16.61 -18.52
N GLU A 197 -1.47 -15.82 -19.09
CA GLU A 197 -0.08 -16.24 -19.30
C GLU A 197 0.67 -16.44 -17.97
N GLU A 198 0.45 -15.57 -16.98
CA GLU A 198 1.01 -15.69 -15.63
C GLU A 198 0.65 -17.04 -14.97
N ILE A 199 -0.57 -17.56 -15.21
CA ILE A 199 -1.00 -18.86 -14.69
C ILE A 199 -0.23 -20.01 -15.32
N ARG A 200 -0.02 -19.99 -16.65
CA ARG A 200 0.74 -21.03 -17.34
C ARG A 200 2.19 -21.07 -16.86
N VAL A 201 2.77 -19.89 -16.65
CA VAL A 201 4.12 -19.73 -16.10
C VAL A 201 4.20 -20.30 -14.68
N TYR A 202 3.24 -20.01 -13.79
CA TYR A 202 3.20 -20.60 -12.45
C TYR A 202 3.04 -22.13 -12.47
N GLU A 203 2.28 -22.68 -13.42
CA GLU A 203 2.16 -24.13 -13.59
C GLU A 203 3.50 -24.76 -14.00
N GLY A 204 4.19 -24.17 -14.97
CA GLY A 204 5.51 -24.61 -15.39
C GLY A 204 6.58 -24.47 -14.31
N TYR A 205 6.55 -23.38 -13.54
CA TYR A 205 7.47 -23.19 -12.42
C TYR A 205 7.22 -24.19 -11.30
N LEU A 206 5.97 -24.50 -10.99
CA LEU A 206 5.62 -25.52 -10.02
C LEU A 206 6.14 -26.91 -10.43
N ALA A 207 5.98 -27.27 -11.70
CA ALA A 207 6.51 -28.53 -12.24
C ALA A 207 8.05 -28.58 -12.13
N PHE A 208 8.72 -27.48 -12.45
CA PHE A 208 10.17 -27.34 -12.25
C PHE A 208 10.58 -27.52 -10.79
N LEU A 209 9.92 -26.86 -9.83
CA LEU A 209 10.23 -26.99 -8.41
C LEU A 209 10.02 -28.42 -7.90
N GLN A 210 9.00 -29.12 -8.41
CA GLN A 210 8.76 -30.53 -8.09
C GLN A 210 9.86 -31.43 -8.66
N ALA A 211 10.26 -31.22 -9.92
CA ALA A 211 11.36 -31.97 -10.51
C ALA A 211 12.68 -31.74 -9.75
N LEU A 212 12.99 -30.49 -9.39
CA LEU A 212 14.17 -30.17 -8.58
C LEU A 212 14.11 -30.84 -7.19
N TRP A 213 12.92 -30.91 -6.58
CA TRP A 213 12.71 -31.65 -5.33
C TRP A 213 13.03 -33.13 -5.50
N ASP A 214 12.53 -33.77 -6.56
CA ASP A 214 12.80 -35.19 -6.86
C ASP A 214 14.30 -35.42 -7.08
N LYS A 215 15.00 -34.48 -7.73
CA LYS A 215 16.45 -34.57 -7.95
C LYS A 215 17.27 -34.43 -6.67
N ILE A 216 16.91 -33.51 -5.77
CA ILE A 216 17.58 -33.41 -4.46
C ILE A 216 17.28 -34.65 -3.60
N TYR A 217 16.06 -35.19 -3.68
CA TYR A 217 15.72 -36.44 -3.01
C TYR A 217 16.56 -37.61 -3.55
N TYR A 218 16.74 -37.70 -4.86
CA TYR A 218 17.63 -38.67 -5.50
C TYR A 218 19.08 -38.55 -5.02
N ILE A 219 19.61 -37.33 -4.82
CA ILE A 219 20.96 -37.10 -4.27
C ILE A 219 21.05 -37.61 -2.82
N SER A 220 19.97 -37.53 -2.04
CA SER A 220 19.94 -37.98 -0.64
C SER A 220 19.98 -39.50 -0.47
N ASP A 221 19.60 -40.22 -1.53
CA ASP A 221 19.54 -41.68 -1.54
C ASP A 221 20.92 -42.29 -1.85
N LEU A 222 21.75 -42.38 -0.83
CA LEU A 222 23.15 -42.85 -0.92
C LEU A 222 23.36 -44.23 -0.29
N ASP A 223 22.32 -44.80 0.31
CA ASP A 223 22.45 -46.08 1.02
C ASP A 223 22.88 -47.17 0.03
N TYR A 224 23.76 -48.07 0.48
CA TYR A 224 24.29 -49.19 -0.32
C TYR A 224 25.19 -48.80 -1.52
N LEU A 225 25.54 -47.52 -1.69
CA LEU A 225 26.47 -47.08 -2.74
C LEU A 225 27.95 -47.14 -2.34
N CYS A 226 28.27 -47.44 -1.07
CA CYS A 226 29.64 -47.80 -0.65
C CYS A 226 29.64 -49.05 0.23
N ASP A 227 30.58 -49.97 -0.04
CA ASP A 227 30.88 -51.14 0.80
C ASP A 227 31.60 -50.80 2.12
N CYS A 228 31.97 -49.54 2.30
CA CYS A 228 32.66 -48.98 3.48
C CYS A 228 32.00 -49.43 4.79
N TYR A 229 30.67 -49.40 4.82
CA TYR A 229 29.85 -49.76 5.96
C TYR A 229 29.97 -51.26 6.29
N GLU A 230 29.82 -52.13 5.29
CA GLU A 230 29.97 -53.58 5.47
C GLU A 230 31.39 -53.97 5.88
N ILE A 231 32.41 -53.28 5.34
CA ILE A 231 33.81 -53.48 5.75
C ILE A 231 34.02 -53.07 7.22
N ALA A 232 33.49 -51.91 7.64
CA ALA A 232 33.58 -51.44 9.01
C ALA A 232 32.90 -52.40 9.99
N LYS A 233 31.71 -52.91 9.62
CA LYS A 233 30.96 -53.91 10.39
C LYS A 233 31.74 -55.21 10.55
N LYS A 234 32.36 -55.73 9.49
CA LYS A 234 33.26 -56.91 9.56
C LYS A 234 34.46 -56.66 10.50
N ARG A 235 35.00 -55.43 10.52
CA ARG A 235 36.12 -55.01 11.39
C ARG A 235 35.69 -54.62 12.82
N LYS A 236 34.40 -54.74 13.17
CA LYS A 236 33.83 -54.34 14.48
C LYS A 236 34.09 -52.87 14.85
N LEU A 237 34.19 -51.98 13.86
CA LEU A 237 34.36 -50.53 14.06
C LEU A 237 33.01 -49.86 14.36
N LYS A 238 33.04 -48.61 14.88
CA LYS A 238 31.82 -47.85 15.22
C LYS A 238 30.97 -47.56 13.97
N ASP A 239 29.87 -48.30 13.85
CA ASP A 239 29.02 -48.39 12.66
C ASP A 239 28.36 -47.05 12.24
N LYS A 240 28.04 -46.20 13.22
CA LYS A 240 27.28 -44.94 12.97
C LYS A 240 28.06 -43.88 12.19
N SER A 241 29.39 -43.94 12.19
CA SER A 241 30.25 -42.97 11.48
C SER A 241 30.38 -43.25 9.99
N PHE A 242 30.01 -44.46 9.55
CA PHE A 242 30.08 -44.92 8.16
C PHE A 242 28.76 -44.72 7.39
N GLY A 243 27.79 -44.03 8.01
CA GLY A 243 26.50 -43.72 7.41
C GLY A 243 26.44 -42.33 6.80
N PHE A 244 25.55 -42.15 5.82
CA PHE A 244 25.36 -40.90 5.09
C PHE A 244 24.43 -39.88 5.79
N ILE A 245 24.31 -39.94 7.13
CA ILE A 245 23.38 -39.11 7.92
C ILE A 245 23.60 -37.62 7.63
N GLY A 246 24.87 -37.21 7.51
CA GLY A 246 25.25 -35.84 7.16
C GLY A 246 24.69 -35.37 5.82
N ALA A 247 24.86 -36.16 4.76
CA ALA A 247 24.30 -35.86 3.44
C ALA A 247 22.77 -35.79 3.49
N LYS A 248 22.13 -36.73 4.20
CA LYS A 248 20.67 -36.76 4.36
C LYS A 248 20.17 -35.48 5.05
N LEU A 249 20.82 -35.03 6.12
CA LEU A 249 20.45 -33.78 6.80
C LEU A 249 20.60 -32.54 5.91
N VAL A 250 21.69 -32.46 5.12
CA VAL A 250 21.89 -31.39 4.15
C VAL A 250 20.81 -31.43 3.06
N CYS A 251 20.51 -32.59 2.49
CA CYS A 251 19.46 -32.71 1.49
C CYS A 251 18.08 -32.36 2.06
N GLU A 252 17.75 -32.83 3.28
CA GLU A 252 16.50 -32.53 3.97
C GLU A 252 16.29 -31.01 4.15
N LYS A 253 17.34 -30.24 4.45
CA LYS A 253 17.30 -28.77 4.51
C LYS A 253 16.72 -28.19 3.21
N TYR A 254 17.26 -28.57 2.06
CA TYR A 254 16.81 -28.08 0.76
C TYR A 254 15.44 -28.64 0.37
N LEU A 255 15.14 -29.90 0.68
CA LEU A 255 13.81 -30.49 0.46
C LEU A 255 12.73 -29.74 1.24
N LYS A 256 13.00 -29.31 2.47
CA LYS A 256 12.05 -28.51 3.28
C LYS A 256 11.91 -27.08 2.79
N ILE A 257 12.99 -26.49 2.27
CA ILE A 257 12.94 -25.20 1.57
C ILE A 257 12.05 -25.31 0.33
N LEU A 258 12.31 -26.27 -0.57
CA LEU A 258 11.52 -26.51 -1.77
C LEU A 258 10.06 -26.84 -1.45
N GLN A 259 9.79 -27.64 -0.42
CA GLN A 259 8.42 -27.93 0.01
C GLN A 259 7.67 -26.64 0.41
N THR A 260 8.36 -25.70 1.03
CA THR A 260 7.81 -24.39 1.42
C THR A 260 7.52 -23.54 0.18
N GLU A 261 8.46 -23.49 -0.77
CA GLU A 261 8.31 -22.79 -2.07
C GLU A 261 7.14 -23.37 -2.88
N ILE A 262 7.10 -24.69 -3.07
CA ILE A 262 6.02 -25.42 -3.77
C ILE A 262 4.65 -25.09 -3.16
N THR A 263 4.56 -25.05 -1.83
CA THR A 263 3.30 -24.73 -1.14
C THR A 263 2.87 -23.29 -1.41
N TYR A 264 3.82 -22.36 -1.44
CA TYR A 264 3.57 -20.96 -1.74
C TYR A 264 3.17 -20.74 -3.20
N GLU A 265 3.85 -21.37 -4.15
CA GLU A 265 3.51 -21.33 -5.57
C GLU A 265 2.13 -21.93 -5.86
N ARG A 266 1.77 -23.05 -5.23
CA ARG A 266 0.40 -23.60 -5.28
C ARG A 266 -0.63 -22.59 -4.82
N TYR A 267 -0.36 -21.88 -3.73
CA TYR A 267 -1.25 -20.83 -3.25
C TYR A 267 -1.39 -19.69 -4.28
N LEU A 268 -0.28 -19.23 -4.86
CA LEU A 268 -0.28 -18.17 -5.88
C LEU A 268 -1.09 -18.60 -7.10
N LEU A 269 -0.90 -19.81 -7.59
CA LEU A 269 -1.63 -20.40 -8.71
C LEU A 269 -3.15 -20.45 -8.44
N ILE A 270 -3.57 -20.96 -7.27
CA ILE A 270 -4.99 -21.01 -6.88
C ILE A 270 -5.60 -19.60 -6.83
N LYS A 271 -4.87 -18.63 -6.26
CA LYS A 271 -5.29 -17.24 -6.18
C LYS A 271 -5.39 -16.60 -7.57
N ALA A 272 -4.42 -16.83 -8.45
CA ALA A 272 -4.39 -16.35 -9.82
C ALA A 272 -5.57 -16.92 -10.63
N ARG A 273 -5.82 -18.24 -10.56
CA ARG A 273 -7.00 -18.87 -11.19
C ARG A 273 -8.33 -18.28 -10.71
N LYS A 274 -8.48 -18.01 -9.41
CA LYS A 274 -9.67 -17.32 -8.86
C LYS A 274 -9.79 -15.88 -9.36
N ALA A 275 -8.67 -15.17 -9.49
CA ALA A 275 -8.64 -13.81 -10.02
C ALA A 275 -8.99 -13.78 -11.52
N LEU A 276 -8.46 -14.72 -12.32
CA LEU A 276 -8.73 -14.84 -13.76
C LEU A 276 -10.22 -14.96 -14.05
N LYS A 277 -10.96 -15.78 -13.28
CA LYS A 277 -12.43 -15.87 -13.41
C LYS A 277 -13.12 -14.51 -13.27
N LYS A 278 -12.67 -13.68 -12.32
CA LYS A 278 -13.21 -12.32 -12.11
C LYS A 278 -12.80 -11.36 -13.21
N TYR A 279 -11.56 -11.44 -13.69
CA TYR A 279 -11.11 -10.65 -14.83
C TYR A 279 -11.90 -10.99 -16.10
N ARG A 280 -12.14 -12.27 -16.37
CA ARG A 280 -13.00 -12.74 -17.47
C ARG A 280 -14.41 -12.14 -17.37
N LEU A 281 -15.04 -12.20 -16.20
CA LEU A 281 -16.36 -11.60 -15.98
C LEU A 281 -16.35 -10.08 -16.17
N ASN A 282 -15.29 -9.38 -15.75
CA ASN A 282 -15.15 -7.95 -15.98
C ASN A 282 -15.10 -7.63 -17.47
N VAL A 283 -14.29 -8.37 -18.24
CA VAL A 283 -14.22 -8.22 -19.71
C VAL A 283 -15.60 -8.46 -20.32
N ILE A 284 -16.25 -9.61 -20.05
CA ILE A 284 -17.59 -9.94 -20.57
C ILE A 284 -18.62 -8.83 -20.27
N ASN A 285 -18.65 -8.32 -19.04
CA ASN A 285 -19.57 -7.25 -18.65
C ASN A 285 -19.31 -5.93 -19.36
N MET A 286 -18.09 -5.71 -19.86
CA MET A 286 -17.76 -4.57 -20.71
C MET A 286 -18.14 -4.82 -22.16
N VAL A 287 -17.91 -6.03 -22.69
CA VAL A 287 -18.36 -6.46 -24.03
C VAL A 287 -19.86 -6.30 -24.20
N LEU A 288 -20.65 -6.70 -23.19
CA LEU A 288 -22.11 -6.58 -23.25
C LEU A 288 -22.60 -5.13 -23.41
N LYS A 289 -21.75 -4.15 -23.12
CA LYS A 289 -22.05 -2.72 -23.26
C LYS A 289 -21.49 -2.12 -24.54
N ASP A 290 -20.59 -2.81 -25.23
CA ASP A 290 -19.94 -2.38 -26.47
C ASP A 290 -20.46 -3.25 -27.64
N SER A 291 -21.52 -2.76 -28.29
CA SER A 291 -22.16 -3.47 -29.40
C SER A 291 -21.24 -3.59 -30.63
N LYS A 292 -20.31 -2.65 -30.82
CA LYS A 292 -19.45 -2.56 -32.01
C LYS A 292 -18.41 -3.67 -32.06
N ASN A 293 -17.80 -4.00 -30.91
CA ASN A 293 -16.69 -4.95 -30.83
C ASN A 293 -17.11 -6.35 -30.35
N LYS A 294 -18.41 -6.60 -30.18
CA LYS A 294 -18.95 -7.81 -29.55
C LYS A 294 -18.51 -9.13 -30.20
N SER A 295 -18.40 -9.18 -31.53
CA SER A 295 -17.99 -10.36 -32.30
C SER A 295 -16.51 -10.68 -32.13
N VAL A 296 -15.65 -9.67 -32.32
CA VAL A 296 -14.19 -9.74 -32.10
C VAL A 296 -13.90 -10.23 -30.69
N ILE A 297 -14.57 -9.69 -29.67
CA ILE A 297 -14.25 -10.03 -28.29
C ILE A 297 -14.78 -11.40 -27.87
N LYS A 298 -15.94 -11.83 -28.42
CA LYS A 298 -16.34 -13.24 -28.30
C LYS A 298 -15.27 -14.16 -28.89
N GLY A 299 -14.62 -13.77 -29.99
CA GLY A 299 -13.50 -14.51 -30.56
C GLY A 299 -12.28 -14.59 -29.65
N ILE A 300 -11.92 -13.51 -28.97
CA ILE A 300 -10.79 -13.50 -28.01
C ILE A 300 -11.11 -14.38 -26.78
N LEU A 301 -12.36 -14.36 -26.30
CA LEU A 301 -12.78 -15.10 -25.11
C LEU A 301 -13.08 -16.58 -25.36
N ASN A 302 -13.58 -16.92 -26.56
CA ASN A 302 -14.07 -18.26 -26.91
C ASN A 302 -13.28 -18.92 -28.06
N LYS A 303 -12.14 -18.36 -28.49
CA LYS A 303 -11.31 -18.83 -29.61
C LYS A 303 -12.13 -19.01 -30.92
N SER A 304 -12.71 -17.95 -31.47
CA SER A 304 -13.55 -18.01 -32.69
C SER A 304 -12.94 -17.37 -33.97
N ASN A 305 -13.56 -17.70 -35.11
CA ASN A 305 -13.06 -17.71 -36.51
C ASN A 305 -12.65 -16.40 -37.22
N SER A 306 -12.31 -15.29 -36.54
CA SER A 306 -11.77 -14.14 -37.31
C SER A 306 -10.28 -14.34 -37.57
N SER A 307 -9.83 -14.18 -38.82
CA SER A 307 -8.44 -14.42 -39.26
C SER A 307 -7.39 -13.73 -38.39
N ASN A 308 -7.57 -12.45 -38.04
CA ASN A 308 -6.59 -11.70 -37.22
C ASN A 308 -6.48 -12.21 -35.78
N ILE A 309 -7.59 -12.62 -35.15
CA ILE A 309 -7.57 -13.21 -33.80
C ILE A 309 -6.93 -14.60 -33.85
N ILE A 310 -7.20 -15.39 -34.89
CA ILE A 310 -6.54 -16.68 -35.10
C ILE A 310 -5.03 -16.47 -35.20
N THR A 311 -4.57 -15.51 -35.99
CA THR A 311 -3.14 -15.18 -36.11
C THR A 311 -2.53 -14.74 -34.78
N TRP A 312 -3.16 -13.80 -34.07
CA TRP A 312 -2.66 -13.36 -32.74
C TRP A 312 -2.60 -14.53 -31.75
N THR A 313 -3.66 -15.32 -31.65
CA THR A 313 -3.72 -16.45 -30.71
C THR A 313 -2.69 -17.52 -31.07
N LYS A 314 -2.51 -17.82 -32.36
CA LYS A 314 -1.49 -18.76 -32.84
C LYS A 314 -0.08 -18.27 -32.50
N LEU A 315 0.26 -17.03 -32.83
CA LEU A 315 1.57 -16.44 -32.51
C LEU A 315 1.85 -16.40 -30.99
N SER A 316 0.81 -16.19 -30.17
CA SER A 316 0.93 -16.29 -28.71
C SER A 316 1.21 -17.72 -28.25
N GLU A 317 0.56 -18.72 -28.86
CA GLU A 317 0.80 -20.13 -28.54
C GLU A 317 2.18 -20.58 -29.03
N ASP A 318 2.66 -20.09 -30.18
CA ASP A 318 4.01 -20.38 -30.69
C ASP A 318 5.10 -19.84 -29.74
N GLN A 319 4.92 -18.61 -29.22
CA GLN A 319 5.81 -18.05 -28.20
C GLN A 319 5.81 -18.89 -26.91
N TRP A 320 4.63 -19.33 -26.45
CA TRP A 320 4.53 -20.22 -25.31
C TRP A 320 5.20 -21.57 -25.58
N PHE A 321 4.97 -22.16 -26.76
CA PHE A 321 5.53 -23.46 -27.14
C PHE A 321 7.05 -23.42 -27.07
N ASN A 322 7.68 -22.40 -27.67
CA ASN A 322 9.12 -22.20 -27.62
C ASN A 322 9.65 -22.06 -26.19
N TYR A 323 8.93 -21.34 -25.32
CA TYR A 323 9.28 -21.22 -23.90
C TYR A 323 9.13 -22.56 -23.16
N ASN A 324 8.03 -23.28 -23.39
CA ASN A 324 7.73 -24.55 -22.73
C ASN A 324 8.70 -25.65 -23.15
N GLN A 325 9.10 -25.70 -24.42
CA GLN A 325 10.10 -26.65 -24.91
C GLN A 325 11.44 -26.49 -24.20
N LYS A 326 11.92 -25.25 -24.00
CA LYS A 326 13.13 -24.97 -23.22
C LYS A 326 13.00 -25.44 -21.77
N GLN A 327 11.82 -25.24 -21.17
CA GLN A 327 11.54 -25.71 -19.82
C GLN A 327 11.55 -27.24 -19.72
N GLU A 328 10.96 -27.95 -20.69
CA GLU A 328 10.96 -29.40 -20.73
C GLU A 328 12.37 -29.96 -20.89
N GLN A 329 13.21 -29.36 -21.74
CA GLN A 329 14.62 -29.74 -21.88
C GLN A 329 15.41 -29.57 -20.57
N LEU A 330 15.18 -28.48 -19.85
CA LEU A 330 15.79 -28.25 -18.53
C LEU A 330 15.39 -29.34 -17.53
N ILE A 331 14.11 -29.69 -17.48
CA ILE A 331 13.56 -30.67 -16.53
C ILE A 331 13.97 -32.11 -16.88
N ALA A 332 13.92 -32.46 -18.16
CA ALA A 332 14.09 -33.84 -18.63
C ALA A 332 15.55 -34.25 -18.82
N ASN A 333 16.46 -33.29 -19.08
CA ASN A 333 17.86 -33.58 -19.40
C ASN A 333 18.80 -32.92 -18.38
N LEU A 334 18.85 -31.59 -18.34
CA LEU A 334 19.89 -30.85 -17.60
C LEU A 334 19.83 -31.09 -16.08
N LEU A 335 18.66 -31.00 -15.45
CA LEU A 335 18.50 -31.26 -14.02
C LEU A 335 18.92 -32.70 -13.63
N PRO A 336 18.46 -33.77 -14.32
CA PRO A 336 18.94 -35.12 -14.06
C PRO A 336 20.46 -35.29 -14.22
N ASP A 337 21.05 -34.74 -15.29
CA ASP A 337 22.47 -34.88 -15.58
C ASP A 337 23.32 -34.23 -14.48
N GLU A 338 22.99 -33.00 -14.11
CA GLU A 338 23.64 -32.29 -13.01
C GLU A 338 23.46 -33.03 -11.67
N ALA A 339 22.25 -33.50 -11.38
CA ALA A 339 21.97 -34.24 -10.14
C ALA A 339 22.80 -35.53 -10.04
N THR A 340 23.02 -36.22 -11.15
CA THR A 340 23.86 -37.43 -11.22
C THR A 340 25.31 -37.11 -10.90
N ILE A 341 25.84 -36.04 -11.50
CA ILE A 341 27.20 -35.55 -11.23
C ILE A 341 27.37 -35.18 -9.75
N ILE A 342 26.39 -34.46 -9.19
CA ILE A 342 26.43 -34.03 -7.78
C ILE A 342 26.37 -35.23 -6.84
N LYS A 343 25.46 -36.18 -7.11
CA LYS A 343 25.36 -37.42 -6.32
C LYS A 343 26.69 -38.18 -6.31
N GLY A 344 27.34 -38.30 -7.47
CA GLY A 344 28.67 -38.89 -7.59
C GLY A 344 29.72 -38.19 -6.72
N LYS A 345 29.78 -36.85 -6.77
CA LYS A 345 30.71 -36.05 -5.94
C LYS A 345 30.44 -36.18 -4.45
N VAL A 346 29.17 -36.20 -4.03
CA VAL A 346 28.79 -36.40 -2.62
C VAL A 346 29.25 -37.78 -2.15
N LEU A 347 29.01 -38.82 -2.96
CA LEU A 347 29.46 -40.18 -2.66
C LEU A 347 30.99 -40.24 -2.56
N GLU A 348 31.71 -39.61 -3.47
CA GLU A 348 33.18 -39.53 -3.47
C GLU A 348 33.71 -38.91 -2.16
N TYR A 349 33.11 -37.80 -1.70
CA TYR A 349 33.51 -37.14 -0.46
C TYR A 349 33.31 -38.02 0.77
N PHE A 350 32.18 -38.73 0.86
CA PHE A 350 31.95 -39.69 1.94
C PHE A 350 32.86 -40.91 1.83
N HIS A 351 33.07 -41.45 0.63
CA HIS A 351 33.95 -42.59 0.43
C HIS A 351 35.38 -42.27 0.87
N LYS A 352 35.89 -41.09 0.50
CA LYS A 352 37.21 -40.62 0.95
C LYS A 352 37.27 -40.50 2.47
N TYR A 353 36.28 -39.87 3.10
CA TYR A 353 36.20 -39.76 4.55
C TYR A 353 36.13 -41.14 5.24
N HIS A 354 35.34 -42.08 4.71
CA HIS A 354 35.24 -43.43 5.24
C HIS A 354 36.54 -44.23 5.10
N LEU A 355 37.26 -44.09 3.98
CA LEU A 355 38.57 -44.73 3.80
C LEU A 355 39.59 -44.22 4.81
N GLU A 356 39.63 -42.91 5.03
CA GLU A 356 40.52 -42.33 6.03
C GLU A 356 40.16 -42.79 7.46
N LEU A 357 38.87 -43.02 7.75
CA LEU A 357 38.42 -43.62 9.01
C LEU A 357 38.82 -45.10 9.13
N LEU A 358 38.64 -45.89 8.06
CA LEU A 358 38.99 -47.32 8.03
C LEU A 358 40.49 -47.57 8.18
N ASN A 359 41.30 -46.67 7.64
CA ASN A 359 42.76 -46.75 7.66
C ASN A 359 43.39 -46.05 8.86
N ASN A 360 42.56 -45.40 9.70
CA ASN A 360 43.00 -44.64 10.88
C ASN A 360 44.01 -43.52 10.53
N THR A 361 43.83 -42.88 9.37
CA THR A 361 44.71 -41.80 8.86
C THR A 361 44.14 -40.41 9.12
N LEU A 362 42.94 -40.30 9.68
CA LEU A 362 42.33 -39.02 10.07
C LEU A 362 42.95 -38.49 11.36
N GLU A 363 43.58 -37.31 11.27
CA GLU A 363 43.99 -36.56 12.45
C GLU A 363 42.74 -36.14 13.26
N THR A 364 42.74 -36.41 14.55
CA THR A 364 41.67 -35.98 15.46
C THR A 364 41.76 -34.47 15.66
N ARG A 365 40.86 -33.73 15.02
CA ARG A 365 40.75 -32.27 15.12
C ARG A 365 39.43 -31.93 15.78
N GLU A 366 39.48 -31.33 16.97
CA GLU A 366 38.31 -30.99 17.76
C GLU A 366 38.16 -29.48 17.99
N LYS A 367 36.90 -29.02 18.01
CA LYS A 367 36.53 -27.66 18.42
C LYS A 367 35.27 -27.74 19.29
N ASP A 368 35.29 -27.11 20.46
CA ASP A 368 34.08 -27.00 21.28
C ASP A 368 33.02 -26.14 20.56
N ASN A 369 31.91 -26.79 20.19
CA ASN A 369 30.78 -26.16 19.51
C ASN A 369 29.57 -25.98 20.44
N SER A 370 29.68 -26.21 21.75
CA SER A 370 28.59 -26.12 22.72
C SER A 370 27.83 -24.78 22.65
N ILE A 371 28.57 -23.67 22.71
CA ILE A 371 28.03 -22.30 22.61
C ILE A 371 27.36 -22.09 21.24
N ALA A 372 27.99 -22.53 20.15
CA ALA A 372 27.43 -22.38 18.81
C ALA A 372 26.13 -23.18 18.62
N ILE A 373 26.02 -24.35 19.25
CA ILE A 373 24.82 -25.19 19.25
C ILE A 373 23.69 -24.51 20.04
N GLU A 374 23.98 -23.94 21.20
CA GLU A 374 23.01 -23.20 22.03
C GLU A 374 22.49 -21.97 21.28
N GLU A 375 23.39 -21.13 20.74
CA GLU A 375 23.02 -19.97 19.93
C GLU A 375 22.19 -20.36 18.69
N ALA A 376 22.50 -21.50 18.06
CA ALA A 376 21.74 -21.99 16.92
C ALA A 376 20.33 -22.44 17.32
N ASN A 377 20.18 -23.07 18.50
CA ASN A 377 18.89 -23.50 19.03
C ASN A 377 17.98 -22.31 19.35
N GLU A 378 18.52 -21.26 19.98
CA GLU A 378 17.76 -20.02 20.26
C GLU A 378 17.23 -19.35 18.99
N LYS A 379 17.97 -19.45 17.89
CA LYS A 379 17.54 -18.94 16.57
C LYS A 379 16.38 -19.75 15.96
N VAL A 380 16.05 -20.95 16.47
CA VAL A 380 14.93 -21.78 15.99
C VAL A 380 13.60 -21.28 16.55
N VAL A 381 13.13 -20.16 16.01
CA VAL A 381 11.87 -19.53 16.44
C VAL A 381 10.69 -20.00 15.57
N THR A 382 9.60 -20.45 16.21
CA THR A 382 8.38 -20.88 15.50
C THR A 382 7.75 -19.75 14.67
N VAL A 383 7.03 -20.09 13.59
CA VAL A 383 6.35 -19.11 12.71
C VAL A 383 5.39 -18.20 13.49
N TYR A 384 4.72 -18.74 14.51
CA TYR A 384 3.84 -17.96 15.39
C TYR A 384 4.61 -16.92 16.21
N ASN A 385 5.72 -17.32 16.83
CA ASN A 385 6.55 -16.40 17.62
C ASN A 385 7.22 -15.35 16.74
N GLN A 386 7.65 -15.72 15.53
CA GLN A 386 8.14 -14.74 14.54
C GLN A 386 7.08 -13.68 14.21
N ALA A 387 5.82 -14.07 14.03
CA ALA A 387 4.73 -13.14 13.74
C ALA A 387 4.49 -12.17 14.90
N PHE A 388 4.54 -12.69 16.13
CA PHE A 388 4.38 -11.88 17.33
C PHE A 388 5.51 -10.85 17.48
N GLU A 389 6.77 -11.27 17.32
CA GLU A 389 7.92 -10.37 17.40
C GLU A 389 7.90 -9.30 16.30
N GLU A 390 7.44 -9.62 15.09
CA GLU A 390 7.28 -8.62 14.02
C GLU A 390 6.23 -7.55 14.38
N VAL A 391 5.07 -7.95 14.91
CA VAL A 391 4.06 -6.99 15.40
C VAL A 391 4.64 -6.14 16.53
N LYS A 392 5.30 -6.78 17.50
CA LYS A 392 5.85 -6.10 18.68
C LYS A 392 6.90 -5.06 18.28
N LYS A 393 7.82 -5.42 17.38
CA LYS A 393 8.82 -4.52 16.82
C LYS A 393 8.17 -3.36 16.07
N LEU A 394 7.16 -3.63 15.23
CA LEU A 394 6.44 -2.59 14.51
C LEU A 394 5.73 -1.62 15.46
N MET A 395 5.03 -2.13 16.47
CA MET A 395 4.37 -1.28 17.46
C MET A 395 5.36 -0.42 18.25
N SER A 396 6.49 -0.99 18.65
CA SER A 396 7.57 -0.26 19.33
C SER A 396 8.11 0.87 18.45
N ASN A 397 8.42 0.60 17.18
CA ASN A 397 8.93 1.60 16.25
C ASN A 397 7.95 2.74 15.98
N LEU A 398 6.64 2.47 16.11
CA LEU A 398 5.57 3.45 15.88
C LEU A 398 5.05 4.08 17.18
N ASN A 399 5.67 3.78 18.33
CA ASN A 399 5.23 4.22 19.65
C ASN A 399 3.75 3.92 19.96
N ILE A 400 3.20 2.84 19.37
CA ILE A 400 1.79 2.47 19.56
C ILE A 400 1.63 1.77 20.90
N LYS A 401 0.99 2.46 21.85
CA LYS A 401 0.59 1.88 23.14
C LYS A 401 -0.79 1.24 23.01
N MET A 402 -0.88 -0.05 23.38
CA MET A 402 -2.13 -0.80 23.42
C MET A 402 -2.02 -2.01 24.37
N ASN A 403 -3.14 -2.40 24.98
CA ASN A 403 -3.20 -3.59 25.83
C ASN A 403 -3.36 -4.87 25.00
N TRP A 404 -2.37 -5.77 25.10
CA TRP A 404 -2.28 -7.01 24.33
C TRP A 404 -3.27 -8.11 24.77
N PHE A 405 -3.68 -8.09 26.03
CA PHE A 405 -4.41 -9.19 26.67
C PHE A 405 -5.92 -8.93 26.73
N LYS A 406 -6.36 -7.69 26.50
CA LYS A 406 -7.79 -7.40 26.37
C LYS A 406 -8.39 -8.10 25.15
N LEU A 407 -9.63 -8.55 25.31
CA LEU A 407 -10.46 -9.00 24.19
C LEU A 407 -10.66 -7.83 23.22
N THR A 408 -10.60 -8.14 21.92
CA THR A 408 -10.75 -7.12 20.87
C THR A 408 -12.09 -6.38 20.94
N LYS A 409 -13.13 -6.96 21.54
CA LYS A 409 -14.44 -6.30 21.75
C LYS A 409 -14.43 -5.18 22.77
N ASN A 410 -13.47 -5.20 23.69
CA ASN A 410 -13.39 -4.25 24.80
C ASN A 410 -12.38 -3.13 24.49
N LEU A 411 -12.02 -2.96 23.21
CA LEU A 411 -11.09 -1.94 22.74
C LEU A 411 -11.85 -0.68 22.30
N SER A 412 -11.18 0.48 22.37
CA SER A 412 -11.75 1.73 21.88
C SER A 412 -11.85 1.74 20.34
N SER A 413 -12.65 2.67 19.80
CA SER A 413 -12.68 2.96 18.36
C SER A 413 -11.30 3.32 17.81
N PHE A 414 -10.48 4.00 18.63
CA PHE A 414 -9.12 4.38 18.29
C PHE A 414 -8.15 3.18 18.29
N ASP A 415 -8.25 2.26 19.26
CA ASP A 415 -7.48 1.01 19.26
C ASP A 415 -7.80 0.15 18.03
N HIS A 416 -9.08 0.10 17.63
CA HIS A 416 -9.46 -0.53 16.36
C HIS A 416 -8.81 0.12 15.14
N THR A 417 -8.66 1.45 15.15
CA THR A 417 -7.96 2.20 14.09
C THR A 417 -6.48 1.83 14.06
N LYS A 418 -5.80 1.82 15.22
CA LYS A 418 -4.40 1.37 15.37
C LYS A 418 -4.20 -0.03 14.81
N ILE A 419 -5.08 -0.99 15.17
CA ILE A 419 -5.02 -2.36 14.65
C ILE A 419 -5.19 -2.40 13.12
N ARG A 420 -6.10 -1.61 12.55
CA ARG A 420 -6.29 -1.54 11.08
C ARG A 420 -5.07 -0.96 10.37
N LEU A 421 -4.43 0.05 10.96
CA LEU A 421 -3.18 0.62 10.45
C LEU A 421 -2.07 -0.42 10.47
N ILE A 422 -1.81 -1.04 11.62
CA ILE A 422 -0.82 -2.11 11.76
C ILE A 422 -1.06 -3.20 10.70
N ASN A 423 -2.30 -3.67 10.56
CA ASN A 423 -2.67 -4.68 9.56
C ASN A 423 -2.43 -4.23 8.11
N ALA A 424 -2.65 -2.95 7.79
CA ALA A 424 -2.38 -2.39 6.46
C ALA A 424 -0.87 -2.37 6.18
N ILE A 425 -0.05 -1.97 7.15
CA ILE A 425 1.40 -1.93 7.01
C ILE A 425 1.98 -3.33 6.82
N LEU A 426 1.57 -4.27 7.67
CA LEU A 426 1.98 -5.68 7.58
C LEU A 426 1.57 -6.34 6.25
N SER A 427 0.47 -5.88 5.65
CA SER A 427 0.03 -6.28 4.31
C SER A 427 0.66 -5.49 3.17
N LYS A 428 1.71 -4.72 3.44
CA LYS A 428 2.47 -3.90 2.48
C LYS A 428 1.53 -3.05 1.60
N LYS A 429 0.58 -2.36 2.25
CA LYS A 429 -0.27 -1.38 1.55
C LYS A 429 0.53 -0.12 1.23
N GLU A 430 0.24 0.48 0.09
CA GLU A 430 0.92 1.65 -0.47
C GLU A 430 0.07 2.92 -0.36
N LEU A 431 -1.25 2.76 -0.25
CA LEU A 431 -2.20 3.84 0.03
C LEU A 431 -3.08 3.42 1.21
N ILE A 432 -3.17 4.26 2.24
CA ILE A 432 -4.09 4.07 3.35
C ILE A 432 -5.20 5.12 3.27
N ILE A 433 -6.43 4.66 3.16
CA ILE A 433 -7.63 5.50 3.16
C ILE A 433 -8.25 5.48 4.57
N LEU A 434 -8.18 6.62 5.24
CA LEU A 434 -8.81 6.89 6.53
C LEU A 434 -10.21 7.47 6.27
N HIS A 435 -11.26 6.67 6.47
CA HIS A 435 -12.63 7.10 6.18
C HIS A 435 -13.35 7.56 7.44
N ASN A 436 -13.59 8.87 7.54
CA ASN A 436 -14.20 9.57 8.67
C ASN A 436 -13.56 9.13 10.00
N THR A 437 -12.24 8.88 9.99
CA THR A 437 -11.52 8.38 11.16
C THR A 437 -11.35 9.49 12.17
N PHE A 438 -10.78 10.63 11.76
CA PHE A 438 -10.59 11.81 12.59
C PHE A 438 -11.90 12.40 13.14
N ASP A 439 -13.02 12.21 12.43
CA ASP A 439 -14.33 12.73 12.87
C ASP A 439 -14.87 12.07 14.15
N ASN A 440 -14.31 10.92 14.55
CA ASN A 440 -14.75 10.16 15.72
C ASN A 440 -13.68 10.11 16.83
N LEU A 441 -12.63 10.93 16.73
CA LEU A 441 -11.52 10.96 17.69
C LEU A 441 -11.59 12.20 18.57
N THR A 442 -11.17 12.04 19.82
CA THR A 442 -10.83 13.16 20.69
C THR A 442 -9.56 13.86 20.20
N HIS A 443 -9.30 15.07 20.70
CA HIS A 443 -8.12 15.83 20.28
C HIS A 443 -6.80 15.08 20.56
N ASN A 444 -6.69 14.46 21.73
CA ASN A 444 -5.50 13.70 22.10
C ASN A 444 -5.30 12.49 21.18
N GLU A 445 -6.37 11.77 20.85
CA GLU A 445 -6.31 10.63 19.93
C GLU A 445 -6.00 11.06 18.49
N ALA A 446 -6.50 12.22 18.05
CA ALA A 446 -6.18 12.76 16.73
C ALA A 446 -4.70 13.18 16.61
N ASN A 447 -4.14 13.79 17.66
CA ASN A 447 -2.71 14.10 17.73
C ASN A 447 -1.86 12.83 17.72
N GLU A 448 -2.21 11.84 18.56
CA GLU A 448 -1.53 10.55 18.59
C GLU A 448 -1.62 9.83 17.24
N LEU A 449 -2.78 9.86 16.58
CA LEU A 449 -2.93 9.31 15.23
C LEU A 449 -1.98 10.01 14.26
N ASN A 450 -1.91 11.34 14.27
CA ASN A 450 -1.03 12.09 13.39
C ASN A 450 0.44 11.74 13.61
N GLU A 451 0.88 11.61 14.87
CA GLU A 451 2.24 11.15 15.20
C GLU A 451 2.54 9.75 14.65
N ILE A 452 1.56 8.85 14.71
CA ILE A 452 1.66 7.51 14.09
C ILE A 452 1.78 7.64 12.57
N LEU A 453 0.97 8.49 11.91
CA LEU A 453 1.04 8.69 10.45
C LEU A 453 2.41 9.25 10.02
N LEU A 454 2.96 10.20 10.77
CA LEU A 454 4.29 10.78 10.52
C LEU A 454 5.39 9.73 10.71
N SER A 455 5.33 8.96 11.80
CA SER A 455 6.27 7.86 12.06
C SER A 455 6.21 6.80 10.96
N LEU A 456 5.02 6.51 10.44
CA LEU A 456 4.82 5.59 9.33
C LEU A 456 5.41 6.08 8.01
N LYS A 457 5.39 7.39 7.74
CA LYS A 457 6.06 7.96 6.56
C LYS A 457 7.58 7.82 6.65
N ASN A 458 8.14 8.04 7.84
CA ASN A 458 9.58 7.83 8.07
C ASN A 458 9.96 6.37 7.90
N TYR A 459 9.11 5.45 8.39
CA TYR A 459 9.31 4.01 8.25
C TYR A 459 9.13 3.51 6.81
N ASN A 460 8.17 4.07 6.06
CA ASN A 460 7.89 3.72 4.66
C ASN A 460 7.59 4.99 3.82
N PRO A 461 8.61 5.59 3.19
CA PRO A 461 8.47 6.82 2.40
C PRO A 461 7.55 6.70 1.18
N GLN A 462 7.20 5.48 0.74
CA GLN A 462 6.31 5.23 -0.40
C GLN A 462 4.83 5.19 -0.02
N LEU A 463 4.52 5.30 1.27
CA LEU A 463 3.17 5.20 1.80
C LEU A 463 2.42 6.53 1.65
N THR A 464 1.31 6.52 0.91
CA THR A 464 0.44 7.68 0.76
C THR A 464 -0.77 7.59 1.70
N PHE A 465 -1.22 8.72 2.23
CA PHE A 465 -2.42 8.79 3.08
C PHE A 465 -3.51 9.65 2.45
N LEU A 466 -4.73 9.11 2.45
CA LEU A 466 -5.94 9.81 2.00
C LEU A 466 -6.95 9.83 3.15
N VAL A 467 -7.32 11.02 3.61
CA VAL A 467 -8.29 11.22 4.68
C VAL A 467 -9.60 11.69 4.09
N LEU A 468 -10.59 10.82 4.05
CA LEU A 468 -11.97 11.21 3.73
C LEU A 468 -12.63 11.70 5.01
N THR A 469 -13.10 12.95 5.04
CA THR A 469 -13.74 13.54 6.22
C THR A 469 -15.13 14.08 5.92
N LYS A 470 -15.97 14.14 6.95
CA LYS A 470 -17.21 14.93 6.95
C LYS A 470 -16.97 16.39 7.35
N ASN A 471 -15.99 16.67 8.21
CA ASN A 471 -15.71 18.01 8.72
C ASN A 471 -14.21 18.36 8.57
N ILE A 472 -13.91 19.33 7.72
CA ILE A 472 -12.53 19.76 7.45
C ILE A 472 -11.84 20.29 8.73
N GLU A 473 -12.60 20.84 9.67
CA GLU A 473 -12.07 21.35 10.94
C GLU A 473 -11.30 20.28 11.73
N ASN A 474 -11.73 19.02 11.65
CA ASN A 474 -11.09 17.90 12.36
C ASN A 474 -9.75 17.48 11.75
N ILE A 475 -9.49 17.85 10.50
CA ILE A 475 -8.32 17.39 9.74
C ILE A 475 -7.38 18.52 9.33
N LYS A 476 -7.81 19.79 9.37
CA LYS A 476 -7.04 20.94 8.88
C LYS A 476 -5.63 21.02 9.48
N ASN A 477 -5.45 20.58 10.72
CA ASN A 477 -4.15 20.59 11.40
C ASN A 477 -3.23 19.42 11.04
N TYR A 478 -3.74 18.38 10.38
CA TYR A 478 -3.04 17.12 10.15
C TYR A 478 -2.79 16.82 8.65
N VAL A 479 -3.35 17.62 7.75
CA VAL A 479 -3.21 17.44 6.30
C VAL A 479 -2.27 18.46 5.68
N THR A 480 -1.59 18.08 4.61
CA THR A 480 -0.69 18.98 3.85
C THR A 480 -1.39 19.57 2.63
N GLN A 481 -2.32 18.82 2.03
CA GLN A 481 -3.14 19.23 0.91
C GLN A 481 -4.62 18.93 1.15
N LEU A 482 -5.48 19.68 0.48
CA LEU A 482 -6.93 19.53 0.51
C LEU A 482 -7.46 19.37 -0.92
N LEU A 483 -8.23 18.30 -1.12
CA LEU A 483 -9.05 18.07 -2.31
C LEU A 483 -10.52 18.29 -1.94
N PHE A 484 -11.06 19.39 -2.41
CA PHE A 484 -12.44 19.78 -2.15
C PHE A 484 -13.33 19.48 -3.35
N PHE A 485 -14.51 18.89 -3.11
CA PHE A 485 -15.56 18.70 -4.12
C PHE A 485 -16.83 19.44 -3.71
N ASP A 486 -17.33 20.30 -4.61
CA ASP A 486 -18.58 21.04 -4.43
C ASP A 486 -19.84 20.16 -4.66
N LYS A 487 -21.03 20.76 -4.62
CA LYS A 487 -22.32 20.05 -4.84
C LYS A 487 -22.44 19.44 -6.24
N ASP A 488 -21.85 20.12 -7.22
CA ASP A 488 -21.87 19.74 -8.63
C ASP A 488 -20.74 18.76 -8.99
N ASN A 489 -19.87 18.47 -8.02
CA ASN A 489 -18.69 17.61 -8.11
C ASN A 489 -17.55 18.20 -8.94
N ASN A 490 -17.52 19.52 -9.10
CA ASN A 490 -16.28 20.19 -9.49
C ASN A 490 -15.31 20.06 -8.31
N TYR A 491 -14.03 19.94 -8.63
CA TYR A 491 -13.01 19.70 -7.63
C TYR A 491 -11.91 20.75 -7.69
N LYS A 492 -11.28 20.99 -6.54
CA LYS A 492 -10.08 21.82 -6.46
C LYS A 492 -9.07 21.19 -5.51
N LEU A 493 -7.85 21.00 -6.00
CA LEU A 493 -6.70 20.62 -5.19
C LEU A 493 -5.96 21.88 -4.76
N MET A 494 -5.63 22.01 -3.48
CA MET A 494 -4.89 23.15 -2.94
C MET A 494 -4.05 22.74 -1.74
N SER A 495 -3.00 23.52 -1.45
CA SER A 495 -2.25 23.36 -0.19
C SER A 495 -3.10 23.79 1.00
N LYS A 496 -2.78 23.26 2.19
CA LYS A 496 -3.42 23.67 3.45
C LYS A 496 -3.42 25.20 3.61
N ASN A 497 -2.25 25.83 3.46
CA ASN A 497 -2.12 27.28 3.62
C ASN A 497 -3.00 28.05 2.63
N HIS A 498 -3.08 27.60 1.37
CA HIS A 498 -3.96 28.25 0.40
C HIS A 498 -5.44 28.13 0.81
N ALA A 499 -5.88 26.98 1.32
CA ALA A 499 -7.24 26.81 1.81
C ALA A 499 -7.56 27.69 3.03
N GLU A 500 -6.58 27.90 3.93
CA GLU A 500 -6.72 28.69 5.17
C GLU A 500 -6.58 30.21 4.97
N PHE A 501 -6.00 30.67 3.86
CA PHE A 501 -5.80 32.10 3.62
C PHE A 501 -6.55 32.63 2.40
N LEU A 502 -6.79 31.78 1.40
CA LEU A 502 -7.46 32.15 0.14
C LEU A 502 -8.48 31.09 -0.29
N PRO A 503 -9.53 30.83 0.52
CA PRO A 503 -10.63 29.97 0.09
C PRO A 503 -11.29 30.57 -1.16
N ASN A 504 -11.36 29.78 -2.23
CA ASN A 504 -11.78 30.28 -3.54
C ASN A 504 -13.31 30.39 -3.68
N THR A 505 -14.05 29.78 -2.76
CA THR A 505 -15.51 29.86 -2.71
C THR A 505 -15.98 30.16 -1.29
N ILE A 506 -17.13 30.82 -1.16
CA ILE A 506 -17.71 31.11 0.15
C ILE A 506 -18.07 29.83 0.91
N ASN A 507 -18.51 28.77 0.22
CA ASN A 507 -18.76 27.47 0.84
C ASN A 507 -17.49 26.89 1.46
N LEU A 508 -16.37 26.93 0.73
CA LEU A 508 -15.09 26.46 1.25
C LEU A 508 -14.68 27.27 2.48
N TYR A 509 -14.84 28.59 2.45
CA TYR A 509 -14.60 29.45 3.61
C TYR A 509 -15.45 29.00 4.82
N GLN A 510 -16.76 28.86 4.64
CA GLN A 510 -17.69 28.47 5.70
C GLN A 510 -17.37 27.08 6.27
N ILE A 511 -16.95 26.13 5.44
CA ILE A 511 -16.57 24.77 5.84
C ILE A 511 -15.22 24.79 6.59
N MET A 512 -14.24 25.58 6.15
CA MET A 512 -12.92 25.68 6.78
C MET A 512 -13.00 26.22 8.22
N TYR A 513 -13.90 27.18 8.46
CA TYR A 513 -14.05 27.83 9.76
C TYR A 513 -15.28 27.40 10.55
N ASN A 514 -16.09 26.49 9.98
CA ASN A 514 -17.31 25.94 10.57
C ASN A 514 -18.21 27.06 11.14
N SER A 515 -18.46 28.07 10.31
CA SER A 515 -19.01 29.35 10.76
C SER A 515 -19.52 30.20 9.60
N SER A 516 -20.70 30.79 9.79
CA SER A 516 -21.15 31.95 9.02
C SER A 516 -20.76 33.27 9.67
N GLU A 517 -20.23 33.24 10.90
CA GLU A 517 -19.61 34.41 11.52
C GLU A 517 -18.48 34.93 10.61
N ASN A 518 -18.30 36.26 10.60
CA ASN A 518 -17.45 37.02 9.68
C ASN A 518 -17.92 37.09 8.23
N VAL A 519 -19.12 36.62 7.87
CA VAL A 519 -19.67 36.76 6.51
C VAL A 519 -20.78 37.80 6.51
N PHE A 520 -20.65 38.82 5.66
CA PHE A 520 -21.58 39.94 5.56
C PHE A 520 -22.06 40.10 4.11
N SER A 521 -23.36 40.34 3.90
CA SER A 521 -23.89 40.75 2.60
C SER A 521 -23.64 42.24 2.42
N MET A 522 -23.02 42.64 1.31
CA MET A 522 -22.62 44.02 1.03
C MET A 522 -23.06 44.42 -0.40
N LYS A 523 -23.33 45.71 -0.62
CA LYS A 523 -23.50 46.30 -1.95
C LYS A 523 -22.28 47.15 -2.28
N TYR A 524 -21.84 47.10 -3.54
CA TYR A 524 -20.73 47.93 -4.02
C TYR A 524 -21.26 49.19 -4.71
N SER A 525 -20.67 50.34 -4.38
CA SER A 525 -20.93 51.64 -5.01
C SER A 525 -19.66 52.14 -5.70
N ILE A 526 -19.69 52.27 -7.04
CA ILE A 526 -18.56 52.76 -7.85
C ILE A 526 -18.24 54.22 -7.51
N ALA A 527 -19.28 55.06 -7.34
CA ALA A 527 -19.11 56.51 -7.11
C ALA A 527 -18.25 56.81 -5.88
N GLU A 528 -18.38 56.00 -4.83
CA GLU A 528 -17.62 56.16 -3.58
C GLU A 528 -16.43 55.19 -3.47
N ASN A 529 -16.36 54.19 -4.36
CA ASN A 529 -15.46 53.03 -4.30
C ASN A 529 -15.55 52.31 -2.94
N VAL A 530 -16.77 52.00 -2.50
CA VAL A 530 -17.08 51.48 -1.17
C VAL A 530 -17.95 50.23 -1.24
N LEU A 531 -17.65 49.25 -0.38
CA LEU A 531 -18.58 48.18 -0.02
C LEU A 531 -19.32 48.58 1.26
N GLU A 532 -20.65 48.62 1.21
CA GLU A 532 -21.47 48.98 2.36
C GLU A 532 -22.69 48.07 2.55
N ASN A 533 -23.11 47.97 3.81
CA ASN A 533 -24.43 47.53 4.23
C ASN A 533 -24.89 48.41 5.40
N GLU A 534 -26.02 48.07 6.02
CA GLU A 534 -26.58 48.84 7.14
C GLU A 534 -25.63 48.97 8.35
N LYS A 535 -24.61 48.12 8.47
CA LYS A 535 -23.76 47.99 9.66
C LYS A 535 -22.28 48.31 9.45
N ILE A 536 -21.76 48.16 8.23
CA ILE A 536 -20.34 48.21 7.91
C ILE A 536 -20.16 48.98 6.60
N LYS A 537 -19.20 49.91 6.57
CA LYS A 537 -18.78 50.67 5.37
C LYS A 537 -17.26 50.54 5.19
N ILE A 538 -16.81 50.01 4.06
CA ILE A 538 -15.39 49.75 3.77
C ILE A 538 -15.00 50.38 2.42
N LYS A 539 -14.12 51.37 2.48
CA LYS A 539 -13.52 51.98 1.28
C LYS A 539 -12.48 51.03 0.68
N LEU A 540 -12.58 50.73 -0.61
CA LEU A 540 -11.67 49.78 -1.26
C LEU A 540 -10.40 50.47 -1.79
N PRO A 541 -9.29 49.72 -1.98
CA PRO A 541 -8.11 50.24 -2.65
C PRO A 541 -8.41 50.69 -4.09
N LYS A 542 -7.64 51.64 -4.61
CA LYS A 542 -7.79 52.08 -6.01
C LYS A 542 -7.43 50.93 -6.96
N GLY A 543 -8.33 50.58 -7.88
CA GLY A 543 -8.12 49.54 -8.90
C GLY A 543 -8.82 48.20 -8.65
N THR A 544 -9.61 48.05 -7.58
CA THR A 544 -10.46 46.87 -7.38
C THR A 544 -11.58 46.84 -8.42
N LYS A 545 -11.66 45.77 -9.21
CA LYS A 545 -12.66 45.62 -10.29
C LYS A 545 -13.90 44.90 -9.77
N LEU A 546 -14.87 45.66 -9.26
CA LEU A 546 -16.21 45.16 -8.90
C LEU A 546 -17.27 45.84 -9.79
N ILE A 547 -18.45 45.23 -9.89
CA ILE A 547 -19.57 45.69 -10.71
C ILE A 547 -20.48 46.55 -9.83
N ASP A 548 -20.86 47.74 -10.32
CA ASP A 548 -21.71 48.68 -9.58
C ASP A 548 -23.04 48.06 -9.18
N GLN A 549 -23.55 48.44 -8.00
CA GLN A 549 -24.84 48.03 -7.44
C GLN A 549 -25.02 46.51 -7.28
N LYS A 550 -23.99 45.71 -7.55
CA LYS A 550 -24.04 44.26 -7.40
C LYS A 550 -23.84 43.88 -5.93
N GLU A 551 -24.52 42.82 -5.51
CA GLU A 551 -24.38 42.27 -4.17
C GLU A 551 -23.22 41.29 -4.09
N TYR A 552 -22.46 41.39 -3.00
CA TYR A 552 -21.29 40.58 -2.71
C TYR A 552 -21.36 40.02 -1.28
N TYR A 553 -20.68 38.91 -1.04
CA TYR A 553 -20.35 38.47 0.32
C TYR A 553 -18.96 38.98 0.68
N LEU A 554 -18.85 39.72 1.77
CA LEU A 554 -17.59 40.04 2.40
C LEU A 554 -17.34 39.02 3.52
N ALA A 555 -16.30 38.21 3.39
CA ALA A 555 -15.84 37.32 4.45
C ALA A 555 -14.54 37.86 5.07
N VAL A 556 -14.43 37.84 6.38
CA VAL A 556 -13.21 38.25 7.09
C VAL A 556 -12.46 37.03 7.61
N ASN A 557 -11.24 36.82 7.13
CA ASN A 557 -10.42 35.69 7.57
C ASN A 557 -10.08 35.83 9.07
N PRO A 558 -10.56 34.90 9.93
CA PRO A 558 -10.37 34.97 11.37
C PRO A 558 -8.91 34.78 11.82
N ASN A 559 -8.03 34.26 10.96
CA ASN A 559 -6.59 34.14 11.23
C ASN A 559 -5.82 35.46 11.01
N LEU A 560 -6.41 36.42 10.31
CA LEU A 560 -5.79 37.69 9.92
C LEU A 560 -6.35 38.89 10.72
N ILE A 561 -6.88 38.60 11.91
CA ILE A 561 -7.38 39.59 12.87
C ILE A 561 -6.58 39.45 14.15
N SER A 562 -6.05 40.56 14.68
CA SER A 562 -5.19 40.56 15.86
C SER A 562 -5.55 41.65 16.87
N PHE A 563 -5.22 41.45 18.14
CA PHE A 563 -5.45 42.43 19.21
C PHE A 563 -4.29 43.43 19.38
N GLN A 564 -3.24 43.30 18.57
CA GLN A 564 -2.06 44.15 18.60
C GLN A 564 -1.69 44.53 17.17
N LYS A 565 -1.29 45.78 16.94
CA LYS A 565 -0.86 46.23 15.61
C LYS A 565 0.39 45.47 15.17
N THR A 566 0.23 44.54 14.23
CA THR A 566 1.34 43.74 13.67
C THR A 566 2.05 44.48 12.54
N LYS A 567 3.23 43.98 12.13
CA LYS A 567 3.95 44.48 10.94
C LYS A 567 3.12 44.31 9.65
N GLN A 568 2.17 43.37 9.64
CA GLN A 568 1.29 43.05 8.50
C GLN A 568 -0.03 43.82 8.51
N PHE A 569 -0.20 44.78 9.44
CA PHE A 569 -1.37 45.64 9.50
C PHE A 569 -1.69 46.29 8.13
N ASN A 570 -2.96 46.26 7.74
CA ASN A 570 -3.42 46.86 6.49
C ASN A 570 -3.39 48.40 6.59
N LYS A 571 -2.22 48.98 6.29
CA LYS A 571 -2.02 50.44 6.27
C LYS A 571 -2.85 51.15 5.21
N ASP A 572 -3.22 50.46 4.14
CA ASP A 572 -3.92 51.06 3.01
C ASP A 572 -5.41 51.31 3.34
N LEU A 573 -5.98 50.47 4.22
CA LEU A 573 -7.39 50.56 4.64
C LEU A 573 -7.60 51.12 6.04
N HIS A 574 -6.55 51.16 6.87
CA HIS A 574 -6.61 51.60 8.27
C HIS A 574 -7.75 50.95 9.09
N LEU A 575 -8.10 49.70 8.76
CA LEU A 575 -9.21 48.97 9.40
C LEU A 575 -8.86 48.54 10.83
N LEU A 576 -9.47 49.23 11.79
CA LEU A 576 -9.46 48.88 13.21
C LEU A 576 -10.84 49.14 13.81
N TYR A 577 -11.26 48.28 14.74
CA TYR A 577 -12.51 48.43 15.47
C TYR A 577 -12.28 48.32 16.97
N LYS A 578 -12.96 49.18 17.74
CA LYS A 578 -13.03 49.10 19.19
C LYS A 578 -14.31 48.36 19.58
N GLY A 579 -14.20 47.51 20.59
CA GLY A 579 -15.28 46.63 21.01
C GLY A 579 -14.88 45.82 22.23
N HIS A 580 -15.66 44.81 22.58
CA HIS A 580 -15.39 43.97 23.73
C HIS A 580 -15.52 42.47 23.39
N VAL A 581 -14.86 41.62 24.17
CA VAL A 581 -14.96 40.18 24.01
C VAL A 581 -16.29 39.70 24.60
N LYS A 582 -17.19 39.24 23.74
CA LYS A 582 -18.52 38.72 24.09
C LYS A 582 -18.44 37.32 24.69
N SER A 583 -17.71 36.42 24.03
CA SER A 583 -17.49 35.07 24.52
C SER A 583 -16.17 34.49 24.02
N ILE A 584 -15.67 33.49 24.74
CA ILE A 584 -14.43 32.79 24.42
C ILE A 584 -14.72 31.29 24.42
N LYS A 585 -14.34 30.60 23.34
CA LYS A 585 -14.35 29.14 23.24
C LYS A 585 -12.93 28.65 23.02
N LYS A 586 -12.46 27.74 23.86
CA LYS A 586 -11.16 27.09 23.68
C LYS A 586 -11.33 25.94 22.69
N VAL A 587 -10.66 26.01 21.53
CA VAL A 587 -10.74 25.01 20.46
C VAL A 587 -9.33 24.62 20.01
N PHE A 588 -8.90 23.40 20.36
CA PHE A 588 -7.53 22.92 20.17
C PHE A 588 -6.49 23.75 20.98
N LYS A 589 -5.40 24.19 20.35
CA LYS A 589 -4.42 25.16 20.89
C LYS A 589 -4.86 26.62 20.69
N SER A 590 -5.95 26.85 19.97
CA SER A 590 -6.44 28.16 19.61
C SER A 590 -7.60 28.57 20.51
N ILE A 591 -7.61 29.82 20.90
CA ILE A 591 -8.72 30.47 21.58
C ILE A 591 -9.56 31.12 20.49
N VAL A 592 -10.81 30.67 20.35
CA VAL A 592 -11.80 31.30 19.48
C VAL A 592 -12.48 32.39 20.28
N CYS A 593 -12.24 33.63 19.90
CA CYS A 593 -12.82 34.81 20.50
C CYS A 593 -13.97 35.30 19.61
N PHE A 594 -15.13 35.57 20.21
CA PHE A 594 -16.22 36.28 19.57
C PHE A 594 -16.21 37.72 20.07
N PHE A 595 -15.79 38.63 19.20
CA PHE A 595 -15.58 40.04 19.49
C PHE A 595 -16.75 40.87 18.96
N GLU A 596 -17.38 41.65 19.82
CA GLU A 596 -18.56 42.44 19.49
C GLU A 596 -18.19 43.92 19.30
N VAL A 597 -18.63 44.49 18.19
CA VAL A 597 -18.44 45.89 17.79
C VAL A 597 -19.80 46.55 17.67
N ASN A 598 -19.95 47.71 18.31
CA ASN A 598 -21.18 48.53 18.29
C ASN A 598 -22.46 47.74 18.63
N ASP A 599 -22.38 46.79 19.56
CA ASP A 599 -23.49 45.94 20.05
C ASP A 599 -24.28 45.15 18.98
N GLU A 600 -23.73 45.02 17.76
CA GLU A 600 -24.43 44.38 16.64
C GLU A 600 -23.56 43.48 15.75
N VAL A 601 -22.27 43.79 15.60
CA VAL A 601 -21.37 43.06 14.68
C VAL A 601 -20.45 42.14 15.46
N ILE A 602 -20.51 40.84 15.17
CA ILE A 602 -19.69 39.82 15.83
C ILE A 602 -18.59 39.34 14.89
N PHE A 603 -17.35 39.51 15.30
CA PHE A 603 -16.17 38.94 14.66
C PHE A 603 -15.67 37.70 15.39
N LYS A 604 -15.53 36.60 14.66
CA LYS A 604 -14.81 35.41 15.09
C LYS A 604 -13.32 35.61 14.85
N ILE A 605 -12.50 35.39 15.88
CA ILE A 605 -11.05 35.63 15.85
C ILE A 605 -10.34 34.40 16.44
N PHE A 606 -9.28 33.93 15.79
CA PHE A 606 -8.39 32.92 16.37
C PHE A 606 -7.19 33.59 17.03
N THR A 607 -7.00 33.39 18.34
CA THR A 607 -5.88 33.94 19.13
C THR A 607 -5.24 32.85 19.98
N GLU A 608 -3.97 33.00 20.35
CA GLU A 608 -3.28 32.10 21.30
C GLU A 608 -3.24 32.67 22.73
N LYS A 609 -3.57 33.95 22.90
CA LYS A 609 -3.54 34.64 24.20
C LYS A 609 -4.90 34.57 24.88
N GLU A 610 -4.91 34.27 26.18
CA GLU A 610 -6.10 34.42 27.02
C GLU A 610 -6.47 35.90 27.13
N LEU A 611 -7.75 36.21 26.93
CA LEU A 611 -8.28 37.57 26.89
C LEU A 611 -9.32 37.74 28.00
N ASN A 612 -9.35 38.92 28.62
CA ASN A 612 -10.34 39.23 29.63
C ASN A 612 -11.70 39.52 28.98
N LEU A 613 -12.74 38.83 29.44
CA LEU A 613 -14.13 39.09 29.04
C LEU A 613 -14.53 40.52 29.41
N LYS A 614 -15.35 41.16 28.56
CA LYS A 614 -15.92 42.51 28.76
C LYS A 614 -14.94 43.69 28.83
N LYS A 615 -13.62 43.49 28.69
CA LYS A 615 -12.67 44.63 28.56
C LYS A 615 -12.73 45.21 27.16
N THR A 616 -12.94 46.53 27.06
CA THR A 616 -12.86 47.24 25.78
C THR A 616 -11.44 47.14 25.22
N THR A 617 -11.31 46.58 24.03
CA THR A 617 -10.03 46.39 23.33
C THR A 617 -10.18 46.77 21.85
N THR A 618 -9.08 46.81 21.12
CA THR A 618 -9.07 47.14 19.69
C THR A 618 -8.61 45.92 18.89
N ILE A 619 -9.31 45.61 17.81
CA ILE A 619 -8.88 44.62 16.83
C ILE A 619 -8.32 45.31 15.60
N TYR A 620 -7.32 44.69 14.99
CA TYR A 620 -6.58 45.16 13.83
C TYR A 620 -6.68 44.12 12.73
N PHE A 621 -6.87 44.57 11.49
CA PHE A 621 -6.99 43.70 10.33
C PHE A 621 -5.66 43.71 9.57
N GLU A 622 -5.14 42.53 9.28
CA GLU A 622 -3.93 42.38 8.47
C GLU A 622 -4.24 42.52 6.97
N LYS A 623 -3.19 42.67 6.15
CA LYS A 623 -3.35 42.65 4.68
C LYS A 623 -4.01 41.34 4.24
N ASN A 624 -4.91 41.40 3.25
CA ASN A 624 -5.65 40.24 2.73
C ASN A 624 -6.66 39.61 3.72
N ALA A 625 -7.00 40.30 4.82
CA ALA A 625 -7.99 39.82 5.77
C ALA A 625 -9.41 39.82 5.17
N LEU A 626 -9.67 40.66 4.17
CA LEU A 626 -10.99 40.84 3.57
C LEU A 626 -11.09 40.09 2.24
N LEU A 627 -12.01 39.13 2.19
CA LEU A 627 -12.27 38.31 1.01
C LEU A 627 -13.65 38.66 0.46
N VAL A 628 -13.72 39.07 -0.80
CA VAL A 628 -14.98 39.44 -1.46
C VAL A 628 -15.38 38.35 -2.44
N TYR A 629 -16.59 37.82 -2.29
CA TYR A 629 -17.16 36.77 -3.14
C TYR A 629 -18.38 37.28 -3.88
N ASP A 630 -18.54 36.81 -5.12
CA ASP A 630 -19.76 37.00 -5.89
C ASP A 630 -20.92 36.25 -5.23
N LYS A 631 -22.03 36.94 -4.96
CA LYS A 631 -23.21 36.35 -4.29
C LYS A 631 -23.93 35.29 -5.15
N VAL A 632 -23.81 35.37 -6.48
CA VAL A 632 -24.48 34.45 -7.42
C VAL A 632 -23.61 33.21 -7.66
N ASN A 633 -22.33 33.43 -8.00
CA ASN A 633 -21.42 32.34 -8.37
C ASN A 633 -20.61 31.77 -7.20
N ASN A 634 -20.69 32.39 -6.02
CA ASN A 634 -19.98 32.01 -4.81
C ASN A 634 -18.45 32.04 -4.92
N ASN A 635 -17.89 32.57 -6.00
CA ASN A 635 -16.46 32.60 -6.29
C ASN A 635 -15.81 33.88 -5.74
N LEU A 636 -14.56 33.76 -5.30
CA LEU A 636 -13.73 34.88 -4.86
C LEU A 636 -13.46 35.82 -6.04
N VAL A 637 -13.78 37.11 -5.87
CA VAL A 637 -13.60 38.16 -6.89
C VAL A 637 -12.55 39.20 -6.49
N ALA A 638 -12.32 39.40 -5.19
CA ALA A 638 -11.25 40.27 -4.70
C ALA A 638 -10.69 39.76 -3.36
N ASN A 639 -9.40 39.98 -3.16
CA ASN A 639 -8.68 39.75 -1.91
C ASN A 639 -8.01 41.06 -1.50
N ILE A 640 -8.35 41.56 -0.31
CA ILE A 640 -8.20 42.97 0.08
C ILE A 640 -7.50 43.09 1.44
#